data_AF-K9W5K6-F1
#
_entry.id   AF-K9W5K6-F1
#
_cell.length_a   1.000
_cell.length_b   1.000
_cell.length_c   1.000
_cell.angle_alpha   90.00
_cell.angle_beta   90.00
_cell.angle_gamma   90.00
#
_symmetry.space_group_name_H-M   'P 1'
#
loop_
_entity.id
_entity.type
_entity.pdbx_description
1 polymer ?
#
loop_
_entity_poly.entity_id
_entity_poly.type
_entity_poly.pdbx_seq_one_letter_code
_entity_poly.pdbx_strand_id
1 'polypeptide(L)'
;MNPQDWKLWQRVPNSQEIADALKNIPAHWNLTPLHDKAAFRENWQTEPFINHNHFTTWLLDGEEKVSSKGKTYRAYISGYGLRTGDSSNGLIAIDVDGASAEPVLEALLGNGDLPKTVSWTSGKPGRRQLLFQVPDEYRGQLVDFNRSVITEHKGVKTADGEILELRYNKCQSVLPPSRHPQTGAYHWINSPSVCEVAIAPNWLCELLIGLANLEKQAELARAREALAARARADVRRQQRQQSLFVGTPPLEIFLTRNDQDLINSGAGQGNRDDYGFKLAANIIATCDRLQVLGIPFEGDGERLFEEYGNRCSPPLTKRDINRIWKSASKKSKPSLNDEQLEKRYSYWQYEQKKDFYKPNNFNQSGDNFCVSSEKQSYYCFHCKASGNAVRFLVEFEKKSFTDTVLGLAEKHQIPVEWDTKNSNHLTSSTIESVKAKTDIYEIISERIPLQKSGNVFTGVCPFHKSDATPFESISDLFKNLKHRLDNSLKGFGKQRIKPKPKPKPQEVKINLPTPENYQKLGHPHIIYDGAILNTWQTAKELGYRYILDKSSTGVGKSHASGDAIPAAFGVEKIFNLAADHRNPTTLPVEVNYKDLPPRHNGFKKDETRLTPLLLPFLVHPKKDEKPDTPGNCFRTPLFHNLASKNLSGIEQSNESPVCATCHLAGGCQSGKGEGYGFRFERRQAFESDRLRAHPDSMPSIDEGEYPKWMGIWDEAGRLIKTTKQLEVKLADFDQTWAELEAKLPQHHQALTGLRQSLRQFLTKELKQPYYGWSDAEIREKLPQAPDDVSLLADDIDYALHPDLIKLLKEPDNVDFRGNAGKGVSKATRSLIRSTLRAEAYTESTKNLDSVLLNWLPQFLRIWGGEKGAFRCQWNTLTVASRDEKHADIVKAFNFNVFLDATVDPDILALRLGIPRHELLVIEKSKPSYQNLRIIQVNGFGQLGKKRSDSLNQQVQLFQAWLRQKHSDIDFIDWLAFSDFAHFREGRGSNQFINHSALASFGTPYQNIGSLQMEYQTLTGKSPDGEEFQAFVDAHVQEEIVQEVGRMRSHLDLMQQKTFYFVADYDIRFLALELPGVTIESVDVVKLCPEAAGGANQTKWAILQAYKQLSESASKITTTTVGAVAGVTQGCVSKIAQDFGGWKELEKLLRLLLSKLYSVGNNSDEPDFDIKYMADKYLPLALDEPEVDALAEVKIVAESFGWQGFEKIIELMPLKYKAKLLAVILNLLPSDVGDELKGAIADLQIEGTG
;
A
#
# COMPACT_ATOMS: atom_id res chain seq x y z
N MET A 1 -28.34 -66.16 -12.68
CA MET A 1 -27.21 -65.37 -12.16
C MET A 1 -27.38 -65.27 -10.65
N ASN A 2 -26.33 -65.53 -9.88
CA ASN A 2 -26.32 -65.17 -8.47
C ASN A 2 -26.52 -63.63 -8.39
N PRO A 3 -27.42 -63.09 -7.55
CA PRO A 3 -27.62 -61.65 -7.44
C PRO A 3 -26.31 -60.87 -7.28
N GLN A 4 -25.27 -61.45 -6.67
CA GLN A 4 -23.97 -60.81 -6.45
C GLN A 4 -23.07 -60.65 -7.70
N ASP A 5 -23.38 -61.31 -8.81
CA ASP A 5 -22.46 -61.42 -9.98
C ASP A 5 -22.86 -60.55 -11.18
N TRP A 6 -23.81 -59.62 -11.02
CA TRP A 6 -24.26 -58.75 -12.11
C TRP A 6 -23.15 -57.80 -12.57
N LYS A 7 -23.01 -57.63 -13.89
CA LYS A 7 -22.07 -56.69 -14.50
C LYS A 7 -22.80 -55.69 -15.38
N LEU A 8 -22.28 -54.47 -15.45
CA LEU A 8 -22.85 -53.35 -16.21
C LEU A 8 -23.22 -53.68 -17.66
N TRP A 9 -22.53 -54.62 -18.30
CA TRP A 9 -22.79 -55.02 -19.69
C TRP A 9 -23.82 -56.16 -19.83
N GLN A 10 -24.56 -56.47 -18.77
CA GLN A 10 -25.61 -57.49 -18.73
C GLN A 10 -26.91 -56.83 -18.30
N ARG A 11 -28.02 -57.20 -18.95
CA ARG A 11 -29.34 -56.73 -18.55
C ARG A 11 -29.73 -57.34 -17.21
N VAL A 12 -30.32 -56.54 -16.30
CA VAL A 12 -30.76 -57.04 -14.99
C VAL A 12 -31.92 -58.03 -15.19
N PRO A 13 -31.95 -59.17 -14.47
CA PRO A 13 -33.00 -60.18 -14.62
C PRO A 13 -34.43 -59.66 -14.46
N ASN A 14 -34.68 -58.73 -13.54
CA ASN A 14 -35.98 -58.09 -13.31
C ASN A 14 -36.12 -56.71 -13.98
N SER A 15 -35.31 -56.40 -14.99
CA SER A 15 -35.34 -55.11 -15.71
C SER A 15 -36.72 -54.72 -16.26
N GLN A 16 -37.54 -55.69 -16.68
CA GLN A 16 -38.91 -55.44 -17.14
C GLN A 16 -39.81 -54.97 -15.98
N GLU A 17 -39.73 -55.64 -14.83
CA GLU A 17 -40.46 -55.26 -13.61
C GLU A 17 -40.05 -53.86 -13.12
N ILE A 18 -38.74 -53.56 -13.15
CA ILE A 18 -38.20 -52.23 -12.80
C ILE A 18 -38.75 -51.16 -13.76
N ALA A 19 -38.78 -51.45 -15.05
CA ALA A 19 -39.30 -50.53 -16.06
C ALA A 19 -40.82 -50.31 -15.93
N ASP A 20 -41.59 -51.36 -15.62
CA ASP A 20 -43.02 -51.25 -15.40
C ASP A 20 -43.36 -50.48 -14.12
N ALA A 21 -42.54 -50.62 -13.07
CA ALA A 21 -42.71 -49.89 -11.82
C ALA A 21 -42.55 -48.37 -11.96
N LEU A 22 -41.80 -47.87 -12.96
CA LEU A 22 -41.67 -46.43 -13.23
C LEU A 22 -43.01 -45.72 -13.50
N LYS A 23 -44.03 -46.47 -13.97
CA LYS A 23 -45.39 -45.95 -14.20
C LYS A 23 -46.09 -45.55 -12.90
N ASN A 24 -45.68 -46.14 -11.78
CA ASN A 24 -46.23 -45.88 -10.46
C ASN A 24 -45.40 -44.86 -9.65
N ILE A 25 -44.32 -44.32 -10.24
CA ILE A 25 -43.51 -43.26 -9.63
C ILE A 25 -44.05 -41.89 -10.08
N PRO A 26 -44.26 -40.92 -9.17
CA PRO A 26 -44.74 -39.61 -9.54
C PRO A 26 -43.83 -38.93 -10.57
N ALA A 27 -44.42 -38.39 -11.65
CA ALA A 27 -43.67 -37.83 -12.77
C ALA A 27 -42.85 -36.57 -12.43
N HIS A 28 -43.12 -35.92 -11.30
CA HIS A 28 -42.38 -34.74 -10.83
C HIS A 28 -41.17 -35.11 -9.94
N TRP A 29 -40.97 -36.39 -9.63
CA TRP A 29 -39.80 -36.86 -8.90
C TRP A 29 -38.61 -36.93 -9.86
N ASN A 30 -37.52 -36.25 -9.50
CA ASN A 30 -36.34 -36.22 -10.34
C ASN A 30 -35.48 -37.46 -10.04
N LEU A 31 -35.25 -38.30 -11.05
CA LEU A 31 -34.55 -39.57 -10.89
C LEU A 31 -33.14 -39.50 -11.47
N THR A 32 -32.23 -40.34 -10.96
CA THR A 32 -30.90 -40.61 -11.53
C THR A 32 -30.73 -42.10 -11.82
N PRO A 33 -30.14 -42.50 -12.96
CA PRO A 33 -29.87 -43.91 -13.25
C PRO A 33 -28.81 -44.46 -12.29
N LEU A 34 -28.93 -45.74 -11.94
CA LEU A 34 -28.04 -46.37 -10.97
C LEU A 34 -27.17 -47.47 -11.56
N HIS A 35 -25.95 -47.59 -11.04
CA HIS A 35 -25.12 -48.79 -11.08
C HIS A 35 -25.02 -49.36 -9.66
N ASP A 36 -25.78 -50.42 -9.44
CA ASP A 36 -26.14 -50.96 -8.14
C ASP A 36 -26.80 -49.90 -7.25
N LYS A 37 -26.09 -49.48 -6.21
CA LYS A 37 -26.55 -48.49 -5.21
C LYS A 37 -26.00 -47.09 -5.46
N ALA A 38 -25.16 -46.91 -6.48
CA ALA A 38 -24.51 -45.64 -6.81
C ALA A 38 -25.09 -45.04 -8.09
N ALA A 39 -25.10 -43.70 -8.20
CA ALA A 39 -25.48 -43.04 -9.43
C ALA A 39 -24.51 -43.39 -10.57
N PHE A 40 -25.07 -43.65 -11.76
CA PHE A 40 -24.32 -44.12 -12.92
C PHE A 40 -23.59 -42.99 -13.68
N ARG A 41 -23.99 -41.74 -13.49
CA ARG A 41 -23.50 -40.56 -14.24
C ARG A 41 -22.66 -39.67 -13.33
N GLU A 42 -21.63 -39.00 -13.88
CA GLU A 42 -20.69 -38.18 -13.09
C GLU A 42 -21.31 -36.88 -12.53
N ASN A 43 -22.25 -36.25 -13.26
CA ASN A 43 -22.87 -34.97 -12.88
C ASN A 43 -24.33 -35.10 -12.44
N TRP A 44 -24.71 -36.24 -11.86
CA TRP A 44 -26.11 -36.57 -11.55
C TRP A 44 -26.77 -35.60 -10.54
N GLN A 45 -25.98 -34.92 -9.70
CA GLN A 45 -26.48 -33.97 -8.71
C GLN A 45 -27.03 -32.69 -9.36
N THR A 46 -26.49 -32.30 -10.52
CA THR A 46 -26.80 -31.03 -11.20
C THR A 46 -27.42 -31.22 -12.58
N GLU A 47 -27.71 -32.46 -12.99
CA GLU A 47 -28.25 -32.72 -14.31
C GLU A 47 -29.70 -32.23 -14.45
N PRO A 48 -30.14 -31.83 -15.66
CA PRO A 48 -31.55 -31.49 -15.93
C PRO A 48 -32.49 -32.67 -15.66
N PHE A 49 -33.78 -32.37 -15.49
CA PHE A 49 -34.81 -33.40 -15.31
C PHE A 49 -34.79 -34.43 -16.45
N ILE A 50 -34.78 -35.72 -16.09
CA ILE A 50 -34.77 -36.84 -17.04
C ILE A 50 -36.16 -37.48 -17.08
N ASN A 51 -36.77 -37.53 -18.26
CA ASN A 51 -38.05 -38.20 -18.44
C ASN A 51 -37.94 -39.72 -18.15
N HIS A 52 -38.92 -40.28 -17.43
CA HIS A 52 -38.96 -41.70 -17.06
C HIS A 52 -38.81 -42.66 -18.25
N ASN A 53 -39.26 -42.27 -19.45
CA ASN A 53 -39.13 -43.08 -20.66
C ASN A 53 -37.66 -43.40 -21.01
N HIS A 54 -36.72 -42.49 -20.74
CA HIS A 54 -35.29 -42.75 -20.98
C HIS A 54 -34.76 -43.86 -20.07
N PHE A 55 -35.27 -43.96 -18.84
CA PHE A 55 -34.88 -45.04 -17.92
C PHE A 55 -35.37 -46.40 -18.41
N THR A 56 -36.57 -46.48 -18.98
CA THR A 56 -37.06 -47.70 -19.63
C THR A 56 -36.13 -48.15 -20.74
N THR A 57 -35.71 -47.24 -21.63
CA THR A 57 -34.72 -47.57 -22.68
C THR A 57 -33.39 -48.04 -22.08
N TRP A 58 -32.85 -47.35 -21.08
CA TRP A 58 -31.58 -47.75 -20.45
C TRP A 58 -31.65 -49.10 -19.70
N LEU A 59 -32.81 -49.45 -19.15
CA LEU A 59 -33.04 -50.73 -18.47
C LEU A 59 -33.19 -51.90 -19.44
N LEU A 60 -33.94 -51.70 -20.53
CA LEU A 60 -34.32 -52.78 -21.44
C LEU A 60 -33.35 -52.93 -22.62
N ASP A 61 -32.91 -51.81 -23.18
CA ASP A 61 -32.14 -51.75 -24.43
C ASP A 61 -30.67 -51.41 -24.21
N GLY A 62 -30.33 -50.78 -23.08
CA GLY A 62 -28.98 -50.35 -22.73
C GLY A 62 -28.44 -49.20 -23.59
N GLU A 63 -27.30 -48.65 -23.21
CA GLU A 63 -26.60 -47.55 -23.91
C GLU A 63 -25.26 -48.05 -24.49
N GLU A 64 -24.94 -47.68 -25.73
CA GLU A 64 -23.65 -48.03 -26.33
C GLU A 64 -22.52 -47.17 -25.76
N LYS A 65 -21.48 -47.81 -25.22
CA LYS A 65 -20.31 -47.16 -24.61
C LYS A 65 -19.01 -47.74 -25.15
N VAL A 66 -17.97 -46.90 -25.16
CA VAL A 66 -16.62 -47.29 -25.57
C VAL A 66 -15.73 -47.39 -24.33
N SER A 67 -15.05 -48.53 -24.18
CA SER A 67 -14.10 -48.73 -23.07
C SER A 67 -12.82 -47.90 -23.28
N SER A 68 -12.03 -47.72 -22.21
CA SER A 68 -10.70 -47.08 -22.28
C SER A 68 -9.71 -47.78 -23.22
N LYS A 69 -10.03 -49.01 -23.66
CA LYS A 69 -9.27 -49.79 -24.66
C LYS A 69 -9.89 -49.74 -26.07
N GLY A 70 -10.85 -48.84 -26.32
CA GLY A 70 -11.47 -48.65 -27.64
C GLY A 70 -12.52 -49.70 -28.04
N LYS A 71 -12.86 -50.65 -27.17
CA LYS A 71 -13.89 -51.68 -27.45
C LYS A 71 -15.27 -51.16 -27.09
N THR A 72 -16.19 -51.22 -28.05
CA THR A 72 -17.62 -50.93 -27.85
C THR A 72 -18.30 -52.03 -27.05
N TYR A 73 -19.13 -51.66 -26.08
CA TYR A 73 -20.00 -52.53 -25.32
C TYR A 73 -21.31 -51.80 -25.01
N ARG A 74 -22.34 -52.54 -24.61
CA ARG A 74 -23.63 -51.97 -24.25
C ARG A 74 -23.79 -52.00 -22.73
N ALA A 75 -24.01 -50.85 -22.11
CA ALA A 75 -24.13 -50.67 -20.68
C ALA A 75 -25.61 -50.57 -20.27
N TYR A 76 -26.04 -51.37 -19.30
CA TYR A 76 -27.38 -51.35 -18.74
C TYR A 76 -27.37 -50.72 -17.36
N ILE A 77 -28.42 -49.96 -17.04
CA ILE A 77 -28.59 -49.45 -15.68
C ILE A 77 -29.25 -50.52 -14.81
N SER A 78 -29.04 -50.42 -13.50
CA SER A 78 -29.53 -51.39 -12.51
C SER A 78 -30.83 -50.98 -11.82
N GLY A 79 -31.31 -49.78 -12.10
CA GLY A 79 -32.45 -49.16 -11.46
C GLY A 79 -32.36 -47.63 -11.47
N TYR A 80 -33.13 -47.01 -10.59
CA TYR A 80 -33.24 -45.56 -10.45
C TYR A 80 -33.24 -45.13 -8.98
N GLY A 81 -32.58 -44.01 -8.71
CA GLY A 81 -32.57 -43.34 -7.41
C GLY A 81 -33.33 -42.02 -7.48
N LEU A 82 -34.06 -41.70 -6.41
CA LEU A 82 -34.67 -40.39 -6.21
C LEU A 82 -33.58 -39.38 -5.85
N ARG A 83 -33.48 -38.29 -6.62
CA ARG A 83 -32.70 -37.12 -6.23
C ARG A 83 -33.50 -36.32 -5.21
N THR A 84 -32.98 -36.18 -4.01
CA THR A 84 -33.65 -35.44 -2.93
C THR A 84 -33.39 -33.93 -3.05
N GLY A 85 -34.11 -33.14 -2.26
CA GLY A 85 -33.99 -31.70 -2.17
C GLY A 85 -34.88 -30.93 -3.16
N ASP A 86 -34.52 -29.68 -3.43
CA ASP A 86 -35.32 -28.75 -4.23
C ASP A 86 -35.50 -29.24 -5.67
N SER A 87 -34.57 -30.07 -6.17
CA SER A 87 -34.65 -30.69 -7.50
C SER A 87 -35.82 -31.66 -7.68
N SER A 88 -36.39 -32.15 -6.57
CA SER A 88 -37.63 -32.93 -6.53
C SER A 88 -38.68 -32.23 -5.68
N ASN A 89 -38.79 -30.91 -5.80
CA ASN A 89 -39.76 -30.08 -5.07
C ASN A 89 -39.63 -30.18 -3.55
N GLY A 90 -38.42 -30.27 -2.98
CA GLY A 90 -38.18 -30.18 -1.53
C GLY A 90 -38.36 -31.49 -0.76
N LEU A 91 -38.15 -32.65 -1.41
CA LEU A 91 -38.23 -33.95 -0.75
C LEU A 91 -36.99 -34.25 0.09
N ILE A 92 -37.18 -34.70 1.33
CA ILE A 92 -36.11 -35.18 2.22
C ILE A 92 -36.27 -36.66 2.50
N ALA A 93 -35.16 -37.42 2.45
CA ALA A 93 -35.13 -38.81 2.85
C ALA A 93 -34.40 -39.00 4.18
N ILE A 94 -34.99 -39.75 5.10
CA ILE A 94 -34.35 -40.25 6.32
C ILE A 94 -33.95 -41.71 6.07
N ASP A 95 -32.66 -42.01 6.12
CA ASP A 95 -32.11 -43.36 5.93
C ASP A 95 -31.68 -43.96 7.27
N VAL A 96 -32.44 -44.95 7.73
CA VAL A 96 -32.18 -45.74 8.94
C VAL A 96 -31.39 -46.98 8.52
N ASP A 97 -30.08 -46.98 8.75
CA ASP A 97 -29.17 -48.01 8.24
C ASP A 97 -28.77 -49.05 9.30
N GLY A 98 -29.76 -49.69 9.93
CA GLY A 98 -29.55 -50.82 10.85
C GLY A 98 -30.38 -50.74 12.13
N ALA A 99 -30.38 -51.83 12.92
CA ALA A 99 -31.27 -51.95 14.08
C ALA A 99 -30.94 -50.95 15.21
N SER A 100 -29.68 -50.51 15.32
CA SER A 100 -29.25 -49.53 16.32
C SER A 100 -29.47 -48.06 15.89
N ALA A 101 -29.80 -47.81 14.62
CA ALA A 101 -30.15 -46.48 14.13
C ALA A 101 -31.58 -46.06 14.51
N GLU A 102 -32.47 -47.03 14.75
CA GLU A 102 -33.86 -46.78 15.13
C GLU A 102 -33.97 -46.10 16.52
N PRO A 103 -33.28 -46.56 17.59
CA PRO A 103 -33.26 -45.83 18.87
C PRO A 103 -32.67 -44.41 18.78
N VAL A 104 -31.74 -44.16 17.85
CA VAL A 104 -31.18 -42.81 17.63
C VAL A 104 -32.23 -41.90 16.98
N LEU A 105 -33.02 -42.43 16.04
CA LEU A 105 -34.15 -41.72 15.46
C LEU A 105 -35.22 -41.41 16.53
N GLU A 106 -35.55 -42.37 17.39
CA GLU A 106 -36.47 -42.17 18.53
C GLU A 106 -35.96 -41.09 19.49
N ALA A 107 -34.65 -41.07 19.78
CA ALA A 107 -34.05 -40.04 20.64
C ALA A 107 -34.12 -38.62 20.02
N LEU A 108 -34.03 -38.51 18.68
CA LEU A 108 -34.20 -37.24 17.95
C LEU A 108 -35.64 -36.77 17.97
N LEU A 109 -36.61 -37.69 17.89
CA LEU A 109 -38.02 -37.39 17.98
C LEU A 109 -38.40 -36.82 19.36
N GLY A 110 -37.80 -37.34 20.43
CA GLY A 110 -38.15 -36.96 21.79
C GLY A 110 -39.61 -37.35 22.10
N ASN A 111 -40.50 -36.37 22.22
CA ASN A 111 -41.95 -36.56 22.38
C ASN A 111 -42.75 -36.38 21.08
N GLY A 112 -42.07 -36.10 19.95
CA GLY A 112 -42.71 -35.95 18.64
C GLY A 112 -43.03 -37.30 18.00
N ASP A 113 -43.99 -37.31 17.06
CA ASP A 113 -44.34 -38.50 16.29
C ASP A 113 -43.96 -38.32 14.81
N LEU A 114 -43.68 -39.42 14.10
CA LEU A 114 -43.47 -39.40 12.66
C LEU A 114 -44.76 -39.80 11.93
N PRO A 115 -45.35 -38.92 11.11
CA PRO A 115 -46.53 -39.30 10.36
C PRO A 115 -46.19 -40.44 9.39
N LYS A 116 -47.15 -41.35 9.21
CA LYS A 116 -47.02 -42.42 8.22
C LYS A 116 -46.80 -41.79 6.84
N THR A 117 -45.70 -42.17 6.19
CA THR A 117 -45.29 -41.63 4.89
C THR A 117 -44.78 -42.73 3.97
N VAL A 118 -44.50 -42.37 2.70
CA VAL A 118 -43.83 -43.23 1.73
C VAL A 118 -42.51 -43.74 2.30
N SER A 119 -42.33 -45.06 2.26
CA SER A 119 -41.20 -45.71 2.90
C SER A 119 -40.84 -47.04 2.24
N TRP A 120 -39.58 -47.42 2.33
CA TRP A 120 -39.07 -48.63 1.70
C TRP A 120 -37.86 -49.21 2.43
N THR A 121 -37.50 -50.44 2.10
CA THR A 121 -36.37 -51.16 2.69
C THR A 121 -35.52 -51.82 1.61
N SER A 122 -34.22 -51.98 1.91
CA SER A 122 -33.35 -52.86 1.14
C SER A 122 -33.65 -54.35 1.40
N GLY A 123 -34.49 -54.69 2.37
CA GLY A 123 -34.78 -56.07 2.79
C GLY A 123 -33.78 -56.63 3.80
N LYS A 124 -32.77 -55.84 4.22
CA LYS A 124 -31.92 -56.21 5.36
C LYS A 124 -32.61 -55.91 6.69
N PRO A 125 -32.36 -56.70 7.75
CA PRO A 125 -32.90 -56.45 9.08
C PRO A 125 -32.57 -55.03 9.58
N GLY A 126 -33.57 -54.34 10.13
CA GLY A 126 -33.42 -53.01 10.74
C GLY A 126 -33.19 -51.85 9.76
N ARG A 127 -33.26 -52.05 8.44
CA ARG A 127 -33.05 -50.97 7.46
C ARG A 127 -34.35 -50.45 6.87
N ARG A 128 -34.56 -49.13 6.90
CA ARG A 128 -35.69 -48.46 6.23
C ARG A 128 -35.37 -47.03 5.83
N GLN A 129 -36.03 -46.56 4.78
CA GLN A 129 -36.01 -45.17 4.35
C GLN A 129 -37.41 -44.57 4.45
N LEU A 130 -37.49 -43.33 4.91
CA LEU A 130 -38.72 -42.56 5.06
C LEU A 130 -38.59 -41.27 4.24
N LEU A 131 -39.62 -40.92 3.50
CA LEU A 131 -39.61 -39.74 2.63
C LEU A 131 -40.60 -38.69 3.15
N PHE A 132 -40.17 -37.44 3.27
CA PHE A 132 -41.03 -36.33 3.70
C PHE A 132 -40.93 -35.15 2.74
N GLN A 133 -41.97 -34.34 2.73
CA GLN A 133 -42.05 -33.10 1.96
C GLN A 133 -41.70 -31.91 2.87
N VAL A 134 -40.60 -31.21 2.58
CA VAL A 134 -40.25 -29.99 3.32
C VAL A 134 -41.20 -28.84 2.89
N PRO A 135 -41.86 -28.15 3.84
CA PRO A 135 -42.70 -26.99 3.53
C PRO A 135 -41.90 -25.85 2.86
N ASP A 136 -42.52 -25.13 1.93
CA ASP A 136 -41.86 -24.05 1.15
C ASP A 136 -41.20 -22.99 2.03
N GLU A 137 -41.81 -22.66 3.18
CA GLU A 137 -41.33 -21.66 4.13
C GLU A 137 -39.94 -21.98 4.75
N TYR A 138 -39.55 -23.25 4.81
CA TYR A 138 -38.24 -23.66 5.35
C TYR A 138 -37.17 -23.85 4.27
N ARG A 139 -37.56 -24.03 2.99
CA ARG A 139 -36.62 -24.40 1.91
C ARG A 139 -35.55 -23.34 1.68
N GLY A 140 -35.89 -22.06 1.81
CA GLY A 140 -34.93 -20.95 1.66
C GLY A 140 -33.75 -21.01 2.65
N GLN A 141 -33.94 -21.64 3.81
CA GLN A 141 -32.89 -21.80 4.83
C GLN A 141 -32.04 -23.08 4.62
N LEU A 142 -32.46 -23.96 3.70
CA LEU A 142 -31.84 -25.27 3.45
C LEU A 142 -31.17 -25.37 2.07
N VAL A 143 -31.04 -24.25 1.35
CA VAL A 143 -30.47 -24.20 -0.02
C VAL A 143 -29.10 -24.88 -0.10
N ASP A 144 -28.24 -24.68 0.91
CA ASP A 144 -26.89 -25.25 0.95
C ASP A 144 -26.80 -26.56 1.75
N PHE A 145 -27.89 -27.00 2.39
CA PHE A 145 -27.90 -28.21 3.21
C PHE A 145 -28.03 -29.47 2.33
N ASN A 146 -26.98 -30.29 2.30
CA ASN A 146 -26.98 -31.50 1.48
C ASN A 146 -27.44 -32.74 2.28
N ARG A 147 -26.69 -33.07 3.34
CA ARG A 147 -26.96 -34.23 4.18
C ARG A 147 -26.33 -34.10 5.55
N SER A 148 -26.82 -34.87 6.51
CA SER A 148 -26.19 -35.05 7.82
C SER A 148 -26.20 -36.51 8.25
N VAL A 149 -25.09 -36.98 8.82
CA VAL A 149 -24.96 -38.32 9.38
C VAL A 149 -24.97 -38.20 10.90
N ILE A 150 -25.86 -38.95 11.55
CA ILE A 150 -26.07 -38.95 12.99
C ILE A 150 -25.77 -40.36 13.51
N THR A 151 -24.70 -40.49 14.27
CA THR A 151 -24.28 -41.74 14.93
C THR A 151 -24.50 -41.71 16.44
N GLU A 152 -24.74 -40.53 17.01
CA GLU A 152 -25.01 -40.35 18.43
C GLU A 152 -25.98 -39.18 18.65
N HIS A 153 -26.96 -39.37 19.54
CA HIS A 153 -27.81 -38.29 20.04
C HIS A 153 -28.23 -38.57 21.49
N LYS A 154 -28.04 -37.59 22.39
CA LYS A 154 -28.41 -37.68 23.83
C LYS A 154 -27.91 -38.97 24.52
N GLY A 155 -26.71 -39.43 24.18
CA GLY A 155 -26.09 -40.63 24.77
C GLY A 155 -26.55 -41.97 24.16
N VAL A 156 -27.47 -41.95 23.20
CA VAL A 156 -27.82 -43.12 22.38
C VAL A 156 -26.90 -43.17 21.16
N LYS A 157 -26.25 -44.30 20.93
CA LYS A 157 -25.26 -44.50 19.86
C LYS A 157 -25.68 -45.60 18.91
N THR A 158 -25.35 -45.43 17.63
CA THR A 158 -25.39 -46.54 16.66
C THR A 158 -24.22 -47.50 16.91
N ALA A 159 -24.39 -48.75 16.51
CA ALA A 159 -23.33 -49.75 16.47
C ALA A 159 -22.35 -49.46 15.33
N ASP A 160 -21.13 -49.96 15.45
CA ASP A 160 -20.07 -49.77 14.45
C ASP A 160 -20.53 -50.24 13.06
N GLY A 161 -20.60 -49.29 12.12
CA GLY A 161 -21.02 -49.53 10.73
C GLY A 161 -22.51 -49.30 10.45
N GLU A 162 -23.32 -48.97 11.45
CA GLU A 162 -24.71 -48.52 11.30
C GLU A 162 -24.82 -47.01 11.48
N ILE A 163 -25.68 -46.35 10.68
CA ILE A 163 -25.84 -44.89 10.68
C ILE A 163 -27.30 -44.48 10.53
N LEU A 164 -27.65 -43.29 11.03
CA LEU A 164 -28.85 -42.56 10.64
C LEU A 164 -28.44 -41.40 9.74
N GLU A 165 -28.98 -41.29 8.53
CA GLU A 165 -28.62 -40.24 7.58
C GLU A 165 -29.85 -39.43 7.14
N LEU A 166 -29.75 -38.10 7.18
CA LEU A 166 -30.74 -37.17 6.63
C LEU A 166 -30.23 -36.69 5.26
N ARG A 167 -31.01 -36.88 4.19
CA ARG A 167 -30.62 -36.56 2.80
C ARG A 167 -31.58 -35.57 2.16
N TYR A 168 -31.08 -34.35 1.87
CA TYR A 168 -31.82 -33.27 1.21
C TYR A 168 -31.19 -32.90 -0.13
N ASN A 169 -30.50 -31.76 -0.29
CA ASN A 169 -29.96 -31.36 -1.60
C ASN A 169 -28.77 -32.23 -2.04
N LYS A 170 -28.60 -32.39 -3.37
CA LYS A 170 -27.47 -33.10 -4.02
C LYS A 170 -27.26 -34.55 -3.54
N CYS A 171 -28.28 -35.15 -2.94
CA CYS A 171 -28.26 -36.54 -2.46
C CYS A 171 -29.20 -37.42 -3.31
N GLN A 172 -29.00 -38.74 -3.23
CA GLN A 172 -29.91 -39.70 -3.85
C GLN A 172 -30.27 -40.82 -2.88
N SER A 173 -31.47 -41.34 -3.04
CA SER A 173 -31.96 -42.52 -2.34
C SER A 173 -32.52 -43.53 -3.34
N VAL A 174 -32.05 -44.78 -3.26
CA VAL A 174 -32.40 -45.85 -4.21
C VAL A 174 -33.85 -46.25 -4.01
N LEU A 175 -34.68 -46.20 -5.07
CA LEU A 175 -36.10 -46.54 -5.00
C LEU A 175 -36.38 -48.00 -5.38
N PRO A 176 -37.38 -48.67 -4.76
CA PRO A 176 -37.89 -49.96 -5.23
C PRO A 176 -38.48 -49.90 -6.65
N PRO A 177 -38.38 -50.97 -7.46
CA PRO A 177 -37.73 -52.25 -7.19
C PRO A 177 -36.29 -52.31 -7.75
N SER A 178 -35.53 -51.21 -7.68
CA SER A 178 -34.14 -51.16 -8.15
C SER A 178 -33.27 -52.25 -7.51
N ARG A 179 -32.23 -52.71 -8.23
CA ARG A 179 -31.39 -53.80 -7.77
C ARG A 179 -30.64 -53.46 -6.48
N HIS A 180 -30.63 -54.38 -5.53
CA HIS A 180 -29.74 -54.35 -4.38
C HIS A 180 -28.74 -55.52 -4.43
N PRO A 181 -27.42 -55.30 -4.28
CA PRO A 181 -26.40 -56.33 -4.54
C PRO A 181 -26.50 -57.60 -3.70
N GLN A 182 -27.06 -57.50 -2.49
CA GLN A 182 -27.09 -58.62 -1.53
C GLN A 182 -28.49 -59.23 -1.33
N THR A 183 -29.55 -58.43 -1.48
CA THR A 183 -30.94 -58.85 -1.22
C THR A 183 -31.76 -59.00 -2.50
N GLY A 184 -31.15 -58.75 -3.66
CA GLY A 184 -31.81 -58.79 -4.96
C GLY A 184 -32.41 -57.45 -5.36
N ALA A 185 -33.40 -56.96 -4.61
CA ALA A 185 -34.11 -55.72 -4.90
C ALA A 185 -34.48 -54.93 -3.64
N TYR A 186 -34.71 -53.62 -3.81
CA TYR A 186 -35.40 -52.80 -2.80
C TYR A 186 -36.91 -53.06 -2.85
N HIS A 187 -37.60 -52.94 -1.71
CA HIS A 187 -39.03 -53.24 -1.57
C HIS A 187 -39.76 -52.10 -0.87
N TRP A 188 -40.97 -51.78 -1.35
CA TRP A 188 -41.84 -50.80 -0.68
C TRP A 188 -42.34 -51.34 0.66
N ILE A 189 -42.29 -50.49 1.69
CA ILE A 189 -43.05 -50.68 2.94
C ILE A 189 -44.40 -49.97 2.77
N ASN A 190 -44.36 -48.69 2.40
CA ASN A 190 -45.50 -47.88 1.99
C ASN A 190 -45.21 -47.34 0.58
N SER A 191 -45.86 -47.89 -0.45
CA SER A 191 -45.67 -47.46 -1.86
C SER A 191 -46.32 -46.09 -2.13
N PRO A 192 -45.73 -45.24 -3.01
CA PRO A 192 -46.34 -43.97 -3.41
C PRO A 192 -47.70 -44.13 -4.13
N SER A 193 -48.04 -45.34 -4.59
CA SER A 193 -49.35 -45.64 -5.16
C SER A 193 -50.48 -45.82 -4.13
N VAL A 194 -50.13 -46.00 -2.84
CA VAL A 194 -51.09 -46.29 -1.75
C VAL A 194 -50.88 -45.43 -0.50
N CYS A 195 -49.81 -44.64 -0.46
CA CYS A 195 -49.46 -43.75 0.64
C CYS A 195 -48.90 -42.45 0.05
N GLU A 196 -49.44 -41.30 0.47
CA GLU A 196 -48.89 -40.00 0.07
C GLU A 196 -47.61 -39.68 0.86
N VAL A 197 -46.80 -38.77 0.32
CA VAL A 197 -45.64 -38.23 1.05
C VAL A 197 -46.14 -37.26 2.10
N ALA A 198 -45.90 -37.58 3.38
CA ALA A 198 -46.28 -36.70 4.48
C ALA A 198 -45.40 -35.44 4.50
N ILE A 199 -45.97 -34.35 5.00
CA ILE A 199 -45.25 -33.10 5.26
C ILE A 199 -44.27 -33.34 6.42
N ALA A 200 -43.04 -32.83 6.28
CA ALA A 200 -42.03 -32.88 7.32
C ALA A 200 -42.51 -32.10 8.56
N PRO A 201 -42.53 -32.70 9.76
CA PRO A 201 -42.90 -31.99 10.98
C PRO A 201 -41.94 -30.83 11.28
N ASN A 202 -42.42 -29.77 11.96
CA ASN A 202 -41.62 -28.57 12.26
C ASN A 202 -40.31 -28.90 12.98
N TRP A 203 -40.31 -29.85 13.93
CA TRP A 203 -39.09 -30.24 14.65
C TRP A 203 -38.01 -30.79 13.70
N LEU A 204 -38.42 -31.49 12.62
CA LEU A 204 -37.49 -32.01 11.62
C LEU A 204 -36.93 -30.86 10.78
N CYS A 205 -37.77 -29.90 10.39
CA CYS A 205 -37.32 -28.69 9.69
C CYS A 205 -36.34 -27.85 10.53
N GLU A 206 -36.64 -27.63 11.80
CA GLU A 206 -35.77 -26.91 12.74
C GLU A 206 -34.44 -27.64 12.97
N LEU A 207 -34.46 -28.96 13.10
CA LEU A 207 -33.26 -29.79 13.20
C LEU A 207 -32.36 -29.61 11.97
N LEU A 208 -32.92 -29.64 10.77
CA LEU A 208 -32.16 -29.46 9.53
C LEU A 208 -31.51 -28.08 9.45
N ILE A 209 -32.24 -27.03 9.85
CA ILE A 209 -31.72 -25.66 9.89
C ILE A 209 -30.57 -25.55 10.90
N GLY A 210 -30.73 -26.14 12.09
CA GLY A 210 -29.68 -26.19 13.10
C GLY A 210 -28.41 -26.88 12.60
N LEU A 211 -28.55 -28.01 11.92
CA LEU A 211 -27.42 -28.75 11.33
C LEU A 211 -26.74 -27.96 10.21
N ALA A 212 -27.51 -27.29 9.35
CA ALA A 212 -26.98 -26.43 8.28
C ALA A 212 -26.15 -25.26 8.85
N ASN A 213 -26.61 -24.64 9.94
CA ASN A 213 -25.91 -23.54 10.60
C ASN A 213 -24.59 -24.00 11.25
N LEU A 214 -24.58 -25.18 11.88
CA LEU A 214 -23.36 -25.76 12.49
C LEU A 214 -22.30 -26.10 11.42
N GLU A 215 -22.72 -26.69 10.30
CA GLU A 215 -21.81 -27.00 9.19
C GLU A 215 -21.19 -25.73 8.60
N LYS A 216 -22.00 -24.67 8.40
CA LYS A 216 -21.55 -23.36 7.95
C LYS A 216 -20.53 -22.74 8.92
N GLN A 217 -20.77 -22.82 10.23
CA GLN A 217 -19.81 -22.35 11.24
C GLN A 217 -18.50 -23.14 11.25
N ALA A 218 -18.56 -24.47 11.09
CA ALA A 218 -17.40 -25.33 11.03
C ALA A 218 -16.58 -25.14 9.74
N GLU A 219 -17.21 -24.86 8.60
CA GLU A 219 -16.53 -24.48 7.36
C GLU A 219 -15.81 -23.14 7.49
N LEU A 220 -16.46 -22.13 8.09
CA LEU A 220 -15.86 -20.85 8.41
C LEU A 220 -14.62 -21.00 9.32
N ALA A 221 -14.69 -21.87 10.33
CA ALA A 221 -13.56 -22.17 11.22
C ALA A 221 -12.40 -22.87 10.47
N ARG A 222 -12.70 -23.89 9.65
CA ARG A 222 -11.71 -24.59 8.83
C ARG A 222 -11.04 -23.66 7.80
N ALA A 223 -11.81 -22.76 7.19
CA ALA A 223 -11.29 -21.75 6.28
C ALA A 223 -10.35 -20.78 7.00
N ARG A 224 -10.69 -20.33 8.21
CA ARG A 224 -9.81 -19.50 9.07
C ARG A 224 -8.51 -20.21 9.45
N GLU A 225 -8.56 -21.51 9.75
CA GLU A 225 -7.37 -22.27 10.13
C GLU A 225 -6.47 -22.61 8.93
N ALA A 226 -7.06 -22.95 7.77
CA ALA A 226 -6.33 -23.11 6.51
C ALA A 226 -5.67 -21.79 6.06
N LEU A 227 -6.34 -20.66 6.30
CA LEU A 227 -5.80 -19.32 6.08
C LEU A 227 -4.61 -19.03 7.00
N ALA A 228 -4.75 -19.32 8.31
CA ALA A 228 -3.67 -19.16 9.28
C ALA A 228 -2.47 -20.07 8.93
N ALA A 229 -2.71 -21.29 8.44
CA ALA A 229 -1.67 -22.20 8.01
C ALA A 229 -0.94 -21.71 6.74
N ARG A 230 -1.67 -21.18 5.75
CA ARG A 230 -1.08 -20.56 4.55
C ARG A 230 -0.30 -19.29 4.88
N ALA A 231 -0.83 -18.41 5.72
CA ALA A 231 -0.13 -17.21 6.17
C ALA A 231 1.18 -17.56 6.91
N ARG A 232 1.18 -18.59 7.77
CA ARG A 232 2.41 -19.10 8.41
C ARG A 232 3.40 -19.68 7.40
N ALA A 233 2.92 -20.31 6.34
CA ALA A 233 3.76 -20.85 5.27
C ALA A 233 4.35 -19.73 4.39
N ASP A 234 3.58 -18.69 4.07
CA ASP A 234 4.03 -17.53 3.31
C ASP A 234 4.98 -16.64 4.10
N VAL A 235 4.75 -16.44 5.41
CA VAL A 235 5.72 -15.77 6.30
C VAL A 235 7.03 -16.55 6.36
N ARG A 236 6.99 -17.89 6.45
CA ARG A 236 8.20 -18.74 6.38
C ARG A 236 8.88 -18.70 5.01
N ARG A 237 8.12 -18.53 3.92
CA ARG A 237 8.62 -18.41 2.55
C ARG A 237 9.27 -17.04 2.31
N GLN A 238 8.67 -15.97 2.82
CA GLN A 238 9.18 -14.60 2.77
C GLN A 238 10.41 -14.43 3.68
N GLN A 239 10.40 -15.00 4.89
CA GLN A 239 11.57 -15.03 5.78
C GLN A 239 12.74 -15.82 5.19
N ARG A 240 12.47 -16.90 4.42
CA ARG A 240 13.51 -17.61 3.65
C ARG A 240 14.03 -16.83 2.44
N GLN A 241 13.24 -15.92 1.86
CA GLN A 241 13.64 -15.10 0.72
C GLN A 241 14.41 -13.84 1.14
N GLN A 242 14.16 -13.28 2.33
CA GLN A 242 14.88 -12.09 2.83
C GLN A 242 16.22 -12.39 3.50
N SER A 243 16.49 -13.60 3.98
CA SER A 243 17.65 -13.85 4.86
C SER A 243 18.95 -14.30 4.19
N LEU A 244 19.06 -14.38 2.85
CA LEU A 244 20.26 -14.90 2.18
C LEU A 244 20.48 -14.31 0.78
N PHE A 245 20.80 -13.02 0.67
CA PHE A 245 21.47 -12.52 -0.53
C PHE A 245 22.99 -12.60 -0.30
N VAL A 246 23.60 -13.69 -0.77
CA VAL A 246 25.06 -13.81 -0.85
C VAL A 246 25.41 -13.72 -2.32
N GLY A 247 25.67 -12.51 -2.83
CA GLY A 247 26.11 -12.22 -4.20
C GLY A 247 25.14 -12.61 -5.33
N THR A 248 25.59 -12.36 -6.56
CA THR A 248 24.94 -12.81 -7.80
C THR A 248 25.88 -13.79 -8.52
N PRO A 249 25.43 -15.00 -8.92
CA PRO A 249 26.31 -15.97 -9.59
C PRO A 249 26.68 -15.59 -11.03
N PRO A 250 27.92 -15.86 -11.49
CA PRO A 250 28.30 -15.62 -12.88
C PRO A 250 27.60 -16.59 -13.84
N LEU A 251 27.18 -16.10 -15.01
CA LEU A 251 26.36 -16.82 -16.00
C LEU A 251 26.95 -18.20 -16.40
N GLU A 252 28.28 -18.32 -16.41
CA GLU A 252 29.02 -19.53 -16.73
C GLU A 252 28.63 -20.72 -15.85
N ILE A 253 28.25 -20.50 -14.58
CA ILE A 253 27.84 -21.60 -13.70
C ILE A 253 26.57 -22.30 -14.16
N PHE A 254 25.74 -21.62 -14.95
CA PHE A 254 24.49 -22.14 -15.50
C PHE A 254 24.68 -22.81 -16.87
N LEU A 255 25.90 -22.80 -17.41
CA LEU A 255 26.25 -23.48 -18.65
C LEU A 255 26.78 -24.89 -18.37
N THR A 256 26.72 -25.78 -19.37
CA THR A 256 27.27 -27.13 -19.22
C THR A 256 28.81 -27.07 -19.15
N ARG A 257 29.45 -28.11 -18.61
CA ARG A 257 30.93 -28.16 -18.55
C ARG A 257 31.54 -28.09 -19.94
N ASN A 258 30.92 -28.74 -20.92
CA ASN A 258 31.33 -28.68 -22.32
C ASN A 258 31.23 -27.25 -22.91
N ASP A 259 30.20 -26.48 -22.53
CA ASP A 259 30.06 -25.08 -22.97
C ASP A 259 31.15 -24.20 -22.35
N GLN A 260 31.44 -24.39 -21.06
CA GLN A 260 32.53 -23.69 -20.37
C GLN A 260 33.89 -24.04 -20.99
N ASP A 261 34.12 -25.32 -21.30
CA ASP A 261 35.34 -25.77 -21.95
C ASP A 261 35.46 -25.16 -23.35
N LEU A 262 34.38 -25.12 -24.13
CA LEU A 262 34.33 -24.45 -25.44
C LEU A 262 34.64 -22.95 -25.35
N ILE A 263 34.03 -22.22 -24.42
CA ILE A 263 34.34 -20.81 -24.16
C ILE A 263 35.82 -20.64 -23.83
N ASN A 264 36.39 -21.59 -23.08
CA ASN A 264 37.77 -21.50 -22.63
C ASN A 264 38.82 -21.85 -23.68
N SER A 265 38.58 -22.87 -24.50
CA SER A 265 39.54 -23.42 -25.47
C SER A 265 39.30 -22.95 -26.91
N GLY A 266 38.13 -22.39 -27.21
CA GLY A 266 37.68 -22.17 -28.59
C GLY A 266 37.53 -23.47 -29.37
N ALA A 267 37.34 -23.35 -30.69
CA ALA A 267 37.23 -24.48 -31.60
C ALA A 267 38.09 -24.32 -32.87
N GLY A 268 38.63 -25.43 -33.37
CA GLY A 268 39.41 -25.48 -34.60
C GLY A 268 38.58 -25.41 -35.90
N GLN A 269 39.25 -25.13 -37.00
CA GLN A 269 38.67 -25.06 -38.34
C GLN A 269 37.94 -26.37 -38.70
N GLY A 270 36.67 -26.26 -39.10
CA GLY A 270 35.80 -27.39 -39.44
C GLY A 270 34.55 -27.50 -38.55
N ASN A 271 34.66 -27.22 -37.25
CA ASN A 271 33.54 -27.37 -36.29
C ASN A 271 33.16 -26.06 -35.56
N ARG A 272 33.94 -24.99 -35.70
CA ARG A 272 33.76 -23.73 -34.95
C ARG A 272 32.42 -23.00 -35.19
N ASP A 273 31.83 -23.10 -36.38
CA ASP A 273 30.55 -22.45 -36.70
C ASP A 273 29.37 -23.24 -36.09
N ASP A 274 29.41 -24.58 -36.12
CA ASP A 274 28.36 -25.44 -35.56
C ASP A 274 28.39 -25.46 -34.02
N TYR A 275 29.58 -25.57 -33.43
CA TYR A 275 29.76 -25.42 -31.98
C TYR A 275 29.42 -24.00 -31.51
N GLY A 276 29.78 -22.98 -32.30
CA GLY A 276 29.43 -21.60 -32.00
C GLY A 276 27.92 -21.37 -32.01
N PHE A 277 27.19 -21.93 -32.97
CA PHE A 277 25.73 -21.83 -33.02
C PHE A 277 25.06 -22.50 -31.81
N LYS A 278 25.49 -23.71 -31.45
CA LYS A 278 24.95 -24.46 -30.29
C LYS A 278 25.23 -23.73 -28.97
N LEU A 279 26.44 -23.20 -28.81
CA LEU A 279 26.85 -22.44 -27.63
C LEU A 279 26.03 -21.14 -27.50
N ALA A 280 25.92 -20.34 -28.57
CA ALA A 280 25.12 -19.11 -28.57
C ALA A 280 23.64 -19.38 -28.27
N ALA A 281 23.06 -20.43 -28.86
CA ALA A 281 21.67 -20.81 -28.62
C ALA A 281 21.44 -21.20 -27.15
N ASN A 282 22.39 -21.89 -26.53
CA ASN A 282 22.29 -22.28 -25.12
C ASN A 282 22.47 -21.08 -24.18
N ILE A 283 23.42 -20.17 -24.44
CA ILE A 283 23.65 -18.95 -23.64
C ILE A 283 22.37 -18.10 -23.63
N ILE A 284 21.77 -17.84 -24.78
CA ILE A 284 20.54 -17.04 -24.91
C ILE A 284 19.39 -17.73 -24.17
N ALA A 285 19.16 -19.02 -24.42
CA ALA A 285 18.07 -19.76 -23.80
C ALA A 285 18.20 -19.85 -22.27
N THR A 286 19.43 -19.94 -21.77
CA THR A 286 19.73 -19.98 -20.33
C THR A 286 19.47 -18.63 -19.69
N CYS A 287 19.87 -17.52 -20.32
CA CYS A 287 19.57 -16.17 -19.85
C CYS A 287 18.06 -15.91 -19.75
N ASP A 288 17.32 -16.21 -20.83
CA ASP A 288 15.86 -16.05 -20.87
C ASP A 288 15.18 -16.91 -19.79
N ARG A 289 15.65 -18.15 -19.60
CA ARG A 289 15.05 -19.06 -18.62
C ARG A 289 15.34 -18.64 -17.19
N LEU A 290 16.55 -18.16 -16.88
CA LEU A 290 16.91 -17.64 -15.56
C LEU A 290 16.06 -16.40 -15.20
N GLN A 291 15.78 -15.52 -16.18
CA GLN A 291 14.86 -14.40 -15.99
C GLN A 291 13.43 -14.85 -15.68
N VAL A 292 12.91 -15.86 -16.39
CA VAL A 292 11.57 -16.42 -16.12
C VAL A 292 11.49 -17.14 -14.76
N LEU A 293 12.56 -17.81 -14.34
CA LEU A 293 12.64 -18.48 -13.04
C LEU A 293 12.94 -17.50 -11.88
N GLY A 294 13.24 -16.23 -12.18
CA GLY A 294 13.61 -15.23 -11.18
C GLY A 294 14.94 -15.52 -10.47
N ILE A 295 15.85 -16.27 -11.12
CA ILE A 295 17.19 -16.57 -10.59
C ILE A 295 18.15 -15.45 -11.03
N PRO A 296 18.76 -14.69 -10.10
CA PRO A 296 19.68 -13.62 -10.45
C PRO A 296 21.01 -14.20 -10.99
N PHE A 297 21.61 -13.55 -11.99
CA PHE A 297 22.93 -13.90 -12.53
C PHE A 297 23.69 -12.65 -13.02
N GLU A 298 25.02 -12.70 -13.06
CA GLU A 298 25.91 -11.64 -13.55
C GLU A 298 26.68 -12.12 -14.78
N GLY A 299 27.01 -11.21 -15.71
CA GLY A 299 27.72 -11.53 -16.95
C GLY A 299 26.91 -11.20 -18.21
N ASP A 300 27.63 -10.89 -19.29
CA ASP A 300 27.06 -10.58 -20.60
C ASP A 300 27.22 -11.78 -21.54
N GLY A 301 26.09 -12.35 -21.97
CA GLY A 301 26.06 -13.51 -22.85
C GLY A 301 26.70 -13.25 -24.23
N GLU A 302 26.58 -12.03 -24.77
CA GLU A 302 27.25 -11.67 -26.03
C GLU A 302 28.76 -11.63 -25.84
N ARG A 303 29.22 -11.05 -24.74
CA ARG A 303 30.64 -11.00 -24.40
C ARG A 303 31.24 -12.40 -24.20
N LEU A 304 30.55 -13.32 -23.52
CA LEU A 304 31.01 -14.71 -23.37
C LEU A 304 31.13 -15.42 -24.71
N PHE A 305 30.21 -15.14 -25.64
CA PHE A 305 30.27 -15.69 -26.99
C PHE A 305 31.37 -15.05 -27.86
N GLU A 306 31.65 -13.76 -27.68
CA GLU A 306 32.81 -13.10 -28.28
C GLU A 306 34.13 -13.73 -27.83
N GLU A 307 34.25 -14.09 -26.55
CA GLU A 307 35.44 -14.76 -26.02
C GLU A 307 35.68 -16.13 -26.67
N TYR A 308 34.62 -16.93 -26.86
CA TYR A 308 34.68 -18.16 -27.66
C TYR A 308 35.20 -17.89 -29.08
N GLY A 309 34.62 -16.90 -29.76
CA GLY A 309 34.99 -16.56 -31.14
C GLY A 309 36.43 -16.10 -31.29
N ASN A 310 36.96 -15.37 -30.29
CA ASN A 310 38.35 -14.91 -30.26
C ASN A 310 39.35 -16.06 -30.03
N ARG A 311 38.95 -17.13 -29.33
CA ARG A 311 39.80 -18.28 -29.01
C ARG A 311 39.74 -19.39 -30.07
N CYS A 312 38.83 -19.31 -31.04
CA CYS A 312 38.80 -20.22 -32.20
C CYS A 312 40.09 -20.14 -33.05
N SER A 313 40.41 -21.23 -33.77
CA SER A 313 41.57 -21.28 -34.68
C SER A 313 41.17 -21.69 -36.10
N PRO A 314 41.22 -20.77 -37.10
CA PRO A 314 41.47 -19.34 -36.92
C PRO A 314 40.32 -18.64 -36.13
N PRO A 315 40.54 -17.44 -35.55
CA PRO A 315 39.49 -16.71 -34.85
C PRO A 315 38.30 -16.37 -35.74
N LEU A 316 37.11 -16.24 -35.14
CA LEU A 316 35.91 -15.79 -35.85
C LEU A 316 35.97 -14.27 -36.07
N THR A 317 35.52 -13.81 -37.24
CA THR A 317 35.39 -12.37 -37.49
C THR A 317 34.20 -11.80 -36.71
N LYS A 318 34.21 -10.49 -36.39
CA LYS A 318 33.03 -9.82 -35.80
C LYS A 318 31.75 -10.02 -36.61
N ARG A 319 31.88 -10.10 -37.95
CA ARG A 319 30.75 -10.38 -38.84
C ARG A 319 30.19 -11.80 -38.65
N ASP A 320 31.05 -12.77 -38.40
CA ASP A 320 30.66 -14.16 -38.13
C ASP A 320 30.03 -14.32 -36.75
N ILE A 321 30.60 -13.69 -35.72
CA ILE A 321 30.05 -13.68 -34.36
C ILE A 321 28.62 -13.13 -34.38
N ASN A 322 28.41 -11.94 -34.98
CA ASN A 322 27.09 -11.33 -35.08
C ASN A 322 26.10 -12.16 -35.92
N ARG A 323 26.59 -12.80 -37.00
CA ARG A 323 25.78 -13.69 -37.85
C ARG A 323 25.31 -14.91 -37.07
N ILE A 324 26.20 -15.56 -36.32
CA ILE A 324 25.91 -16.77 -35.55
C ILE A 324 24.96 -16.45 -34.39
N TRP A 325 25.23 -15.38 -33.62
CA TRP A 325 24.39 -14.92 -32.52
C TRP A 325 22.96 -14.61 -32.97
N LYS A 326 22.82 -13.81 -34.04
CA LYS A 326 21.51 -13.47 -34.62
C LYS A 326 20.76 -14.70 -35.15
N SER A 327 21.47 -15.70 -35.68
CA SER A 327 20.88 -16.95 -36.13
C SER A 327 20.38 -17.80 -34.95
N ALA A 328 21.17 -17.88 -33.87
CA ALA A 328 20.87 -18.64 -32.67
C ALA A 328 19.66 -18.11 -31.89
N SER A 329 19.46 -16.78 -31.87
CA SER A 329 18.29 -16.13 -31.23
C SER A 329 16.92 -16.62 -31.74
N LYS A 330 16.87 -17.25 -32.93
CA LYS A 330 15.63 -17.78 -33.53
C LYS A 330 15.31 -19.23 -33.16
N LYS A 331 16.24 -19.95 -32.54
CA LYS A 331 16.09 -21.35 -32.11
C LYS A 331 16.81 -21.55 -30.78
N SER A 332 16.09 -21.43 -29.66
CA SER A 332 16.65 -21.49 -28.32
C SER A 332 15.88 -22.47 -27.42
N LYS A 333 16.61 -23.40 -26.79
CA LYS A 333 16.14 -24.21 -25.66
C LYS A 333 17.33 -24.41 -24.72
N PRO A 334 17.19 -24.17 -23.41
CA PRO A 334 18.31 -24.31 -22.48
C PRO A 334 18.72 -25.78 -22.38
N SER A 335 20.03 -26.03 -22.36
CA SER A 335 20.60 -27.37 -22.20
C SER A 335 20.34 -27.95 -20.81
N LEU A 336 20.18 -27.10 -19.80
CA LEU A 336 19.77 -27.48 -18.44
C LEU A 336 18.27 -27.24 -18.26
N ASN A 337 17.58 -28.17 -17.60
CA ASN A 337 16.18 -27.99 -17.20
C ASN A 337 16.05 -27.15 -15.91
N ASP A 338 14.83 -26.74 -15.57
CA ASP A 338 14.56 -25.89 -14.41
C ASP A 338 15.13 -26.46 -13.11
N GLU A 339 14.91 -27.76 -12.88
CA GLU A 339 15.41 -28.45 -11.68
C GLU A 339 16.95 -28.42 -11.61
N GLN A 340 17.64 -28.54 -12.75
CA GLN A 340 19.09 -28.47 -12.83
C GLN A 340 19.61 -27.04 -12.62
N LEU A 341 18.94 -26.02 -13.18
CA LEU A 341 19.27 -24.61 -12.97
C LEU A 341 19.09 -24.21 -11.50
N GLU A 342 17.98 -24.61 -10.88
CA GLU A 342 17.70 -24.41 -9.47
C GLU A 342 18.70 -25.15 -8.56
N LYS A 343 19.08 -26.39 -8.92
CA LYS A 343 20.12 -27.15 -8.21
C LYS A 343 21.48 -26.47 -8.27
N ARG A 344 21.87 -25.93 -9.42
CA ARG A 344 23.14 -25.19 -9.55
C ARG A 344 23.13 -23.89 -8.77
N TYR A 345 22.01 -23.16 -8.80
CA TYR A 345 21.81 -21.98 -7.96
C TYR A 345 21.90 -22.33 -6.47
N SER A 346 21.21 -23.39 -6.04
CA SER A 346 21.22 -23.88 -4.65
C SER A 346 22.61 -24.33 -4.21
N TYR A 347 23.36 -25.00 -5.08
CA TYR A 347 24.73 -25.44 -4.81
C TYR A 347 25.70 -24.26 -4.72
N TRP A 348 25.58 -23.28 -5.61
CA TRP A 348 26.36 -22.05 -5.53
C TRP A 348 26.05 -21.29 -4.24
N GLN A 349 24.76 -21.14 -3.87
CA GLN A 349 24.36 -20.56 -2.59
C GLN A 349 24.90 -21.34 -1.38
N TYR A 350 25.03 -22.66 -1.49
CA TYR A 350 25.61 -23.51 -0.45
C TYR A 350 27.12 -23.28 -0.32
N GLU A 351 27.86 -23.21 -1.44
CA GLU A 351 29.30 -22.91 -1.44
C GLU A 351 29.58 -21.51 -0.89
N GLN A 352 28.76 -20.50 -1.21
CA GLN A 352 28.88 -19.15 -0.64
C GLN A 352 28.63 -19.12 0.89
N LYS A 353 27.77 -20.00 1.41
CA LYS A 353 27.49 -20.12 2.86
C LYS A 353 28.57 -20.90 3.61
N LYS A 354 29.40 -21.68 2.91
CA LYS A 354 30.45 -22.52 3.50
C LYS A 354 31.58 -21.69 4.10
N ASP A 355 31.84 -20.51 3.55
CA ASP A 355 32.80 -19.54 4.08
C ASP A 355 32.23 -18.67 5.23
N PHE A 356 30.91 -18.66 5.42
CA PHE A 356 30.23 -17.92 6.50
C PHE A 356 30.27 -18.64 7.87
N TYR A 357 30.68 -19.91 7.90
CA TYR A 357 30.78 -20.74 9.11
C TYR A 357 32.22 -21.16 9.44
N LYS A 358 33.19 -20.24 9.30
CA LYS A 358 34.42 -20.29 10.10
C LYS A 358 34.28 -19.30 11.26
N PRO A 359 34.52 -19.71 12.52
CA PRO A 359 34.38 -18.81 13.66
C PRO A 359 35.53 -17.79 13.64
N ASN A 360 35.27 -16.60 13.08
CA ASN A 360 36.02 -15.41 13.45
C ASN A 360 35.41 -14.82 14.72
N ASN A 361 35.91 -15.28 15.86
CA ASN A 361 35.78 -14.56 17.13
C ASN A 361 36.51 -13.23 17.00
N PHE A 362 35.82 -12.11 16.89
CA PHE A 362 36.26 -10.83 17.46
C PHE A 362 35.06 -9.92 17.65
N ASN A 363 34.64 -9.76 18.91
CA ASN A 363 33.78 -8.66 19.33
C ASN A 363 34.45 -7.93 20.51
N GLN A 364 34.66 -6.64 20.26
CA GLN A 364 34.52 -5.48 21.15
C GLN A 364 35.51 -5.23 22.30
N SER A 365 36.04 -3.99 22.27
CA SER A 365 36.35 -3.08 23.37
C SER A 365 37.23 -3.57 24.53
N GLY A 366 38.43 -2.99 24.66
CA GLY A 366 39.00 -2.67 25.97
C GLY A 366 40.41 -3.19 26.30
N ASP A 367 40.79 -4.40 25.86
CA ASP A 367 41.96 -5.07 26.44
C ASP A 367 43.06 -5.37 25.40
N ASN A 368 43.97 -4.41 25.21
CA ASN A 368 45.15 -4.55 24.34
C ASN A 368 46.45 -4.85 25.13
N PHE A 369 46.38 -5.21 26.42
CA PHE A 369 47.54 -5.57 27.25
C PHE A 369 47.54 -7.07 27.54
N CYS A 370 48.60 -7.78 27.12
CA CYS A 370 48.73 -9.22 27.30
C CYS A 370 49.93 -9.56 28.20
N VAL A 371 49.73 -10.49 29.13
CA VAL A 371 50.75 -11.02 30.05
C VAL A 371 50.86 -12.53 29.86
N SER A 372 52.08 -13.01 29.62
CA SER A 372 52.37 -14.45 29.54
C SER A 372 53.15 -14.86 30.79
N SER A 373 52.52 -15.68 31.64
CA SER A 373 53.19 -16.29 32.79
C SER A 373 54.24 -17.32 32.36
N GLU A 374 53.99 -18.05 31.26
CA GLU A 374 54.96 -19.01 30.71
C GLU A 374 56.23 -18.31 30.19
N LYS A 375 56.08 -17.18 29.51
CA LYS A 375 57.21 -16.41 28.94
C LYS A 375 57.73 -15.31 29.88
N GLN A 376 57.21 -15.22 31.11
CA GLN A 376 57.55 -14.20 32.11
C GLN A 376 57.65 -12.76 31.51
N SER A 377 56.70 -12.39 30.65
CA SER A 377 56.71 -11.11 29.90
C SER A 377 55.30 -10.55 29.63
N TYR A 378 55.23 -9.21 29.47
CA TYR A 378 54.03 -8.49 29.03
C TYR A 378 54.25 -7.77 27.69
N TYR A 379 53.15 -7.54 26.96
CA TYR A 379 53.14 -6.78 25.71
C TYR A 379 51.81 -6.03 25.53
N CYS A 380 51.87 -4.74 25.19
CA CYS A 380 50.71 -3.95 24.80
C CYS A 380 50.63 -3.78 23.28
N PHE A 381 49.54 -4.23 22.67
CA PHE A 381 49.29 -4.09 21.23
C PHE A 381 48.94 -2.66 20.79
N HIS A 382 48.70 -1.75 21.73
CA HIS A 382 48.40 -0.35 21.44
C HIS A 382 49.63 0.57 21.54
N CYS A 383 50.27 0.67 22.71
CA CYS A 383 51.44 1.54 22.90
C CYS A 383 52.79 0.84 22.66
N LYS A 384 52.79 -0.45 22.30
CA LYS A 384 53.98 -1.30 22.10
C LYS A 384 54.87 -1.48 23.33
N ALA A 385 54.44 -1.03 24.52
CA ALA A 385 55.15 -1.27 25.77
C ALA A 385 55.30 -2.79 26.01
N SER A 386 56.52 -3.23 26.34
CA SER A 386 56.80 -4.64 26.59
C SER A 386 57.98 -4.81 27.54
N GLY A 387 57.96 -5.89 28.33
CA GLY A 387 58.96 -6.09 29.37
C GLY A 387 58.73 -7.31 30.25
N ASN A 388 59.60 -7.46 31.25
CA ASN A 388 59.49 -8.44 32.34
C ASN A 388 58.97 -7.76 33.64
N ALA A 389 58.81 -8.52 34.72
CA ALA A 389 58.27 -8.01 35.99
C ALA A 389 59.02 -6.79 36.55
N VAL A 390 60.36 -6.79 36.47
CA VAL A 390 61.18 -5.67 36.94
C VAL A 390 60.94 -4.43 36.09
N ARG A 391 60.92 -4.58 34.76
CA ARG A 391 60.63 -3.46 33.84
C ARG A 391 59.23 -2.90 34.06
N PHE A 392 58.24 -3.77 34.26
CA PHE A 392 56.87 -3.36 34.60
C PHE A 392 56.86 -2.48 35.85
N LEU A 393 57.51 -2.91 36.93
CA LEU A 393 57.53 -2.17 38.20
C LEU A 393 58.31 -0.85 38.12
N VAL A 394 59.43 -0.82 37.39
CA VAL A 394 60.17 0.43 37.15
C VAL A 394 59.30 1.44 36.42
N GLU A 395 58.63 1.02 35.35
CA GLU A 395 57.76 1.90 34.56
C GLU A 395 56.47 2.27 35.32
N PHE A 396 55.91 1.36 36.13
CA PHE A 396 54.64 1.54 36.84
C PHE A 396 54.80 2.34 38.15
N GLU A 397 55.82 2.04 38.96
CA GLU A 397 56.08 2.72 40.24
C GLU A 397 56.98 3.96 40.10
N LYS A 398 57.54 4.21 38.90
CA LYS A 398 58.50 5.29 38.59
C LYS A 398 59.72 5.34 39.52
N LYS A 399 60.14 4.18 40.03
CA LYS A 399 61.36 4.01 40.84
C LYS A 399 62.55 3.68 39.96
N SER A 400 63.77 3.92 40.47
CA SER A 400 64.98 3.52 39.74
C SER A 400 65.03 1.99 39.61
N PHE A 401 65.74 1.50 38.59
CA PHE A 401 65.95 0.06 38.40
C PHE A 401 66.58 -0.59 39.63
N THR A 402 67.56 0.08 40.25
CA THR A 402 68.24 -0.41 41.45
C THR A 402 67.29 -0.51 42.63
N ASP A 403 66.49 0.52 42.92
CA ASP A 403 65.54 0.51 44.04
C ASP A 403 64.45 -0.56 43.86
N THR A 404 64.01 -0.77 42.62
CA THR A 404 63.01 -1.80 42.29
C THR A 404 63.55 -3.20 42.50
N VAL A 405 64.81 -3.45 42.08
CA VAL A 405 65.46 -4.75 42.28
C VAL A 405 65.77 -4.99 43.77
N LEU A 406 66.16 -3.96 44.52
CA LEU A 406 66.37 -4.06 45.98
C LEU A 406 65.07 -4.39 46.72
N GLY A 407 63.96 -3.72 46.38
CA GLY A 407 62.66 -4.00 47.00
C GLY A 407 62.14 -5.41 46.69
N LEU A 408 62.38 -5.92 45.48
CA LEU A 408 62.07 -7.32 45.13
C LEU A 408 63.02 -8.32 45.82
N ALA A 409 64.31 -7.99 45.93
CA ALA A 409 65.28 -8.82 46.63
C ALA A 409 64.91 -8.95 48.12
N GLU A 410 64.49 -7.85 48.76
CA GLU A 410 63.98 -7.86 50.12
C GLU A 410 62.68 -8.69 50.24
N LYS A 411 61.71 -8.50 49.33
CA LYS A 411 60.44 -9.27 49.29
C LYS A 411 60.70 -10.78 49.18
N HIS A 412 61.70 -11.18 48.40
CA HIS A 412 62.04 -12.60 48.16
C HIS A 412 63.21 -13.12 49.02
N GLN A 413 63.67 -12.33 50.00
CA GLN A 413 64.80 -12.63 50.89
C GLN A 413 66.06 -13.09 50.13
N ILE A 414 66.38 -12.41 49.04
CA ILE A 414 67.57 -12.65 48.23
C ILE A 414 68.70 -11.75 48.75
N PRO A 415 69.85 -12.30 49.15
CA PRO A 415 71.00 -11.50 49.55
C PRO A 415 71.45 -10.59 48.41
N VAL A 416 71.60 -9.30 48.70
CA VAL A 416 72.01 -8.29 47.71
C VAL A 416 73.51 -8.18 47.71
N GLU A 417 74.14 -8.50 46.58
CA GLU A 417 75.56 -8.26 46.35
C GLU A 417 75.75 -7.07 45.41
N TRP A 418 76.64 -6.16 45.79
CA TRP A 418 77.00 -4.96 45.02
C TRP A 418 78.30 -5.20 44.25
N ASP A 419 78.40 -4.61 43.05
CA ASP A 419 79.60 -4.72 42.23
C ASP A 419 80.80 -4.06 42.94
N THR A 420 81.87 -4.83 43.11
CA THR A 420 83.09 -4.41 43.80
C THR A 420 83.85 -3.29 43.07
N LYS A 421 83.54 -3.03 41.79
CA LYS A 421 84.15 -1.95 40.99
C LYS A 421 83.29 -0.68 40.92
N ASN A 422 82.00 -0.75 41.24
CA ASN A 422 81.10 0.40 41.21
C ASN A 422 79.96 0.20 42.22
N SER A 423 80.08 0.84 43.39
CA SER A 423 79.19 0.63 44.55
C SER A 423 77.73 1.03 44.31
N ASN A 424 77.40 1.61 43.15
CA ASN A 424 76.04 1.97 42.76
C ASN A 424 75.38 0.95 41.80
N HIS A 425 76.05 -0.16 41.47
CA HIS A 425 75.52 -1.20 40.58
C HIS A 425 75.40 -2.56 41.28
N LEU A 426 74.28 -3.24 41.06
CA LEU A 426 74.00 -4.59 41.57
C LEU A 426 74.71 -5.65 40.72
N THR A 427 75.17 -6.74 41.36
CA THR A 427 75.79 -7.86 40.62
C THR A 427 74.77 -8.55 39.71
N SER A 428 75.26 -9.08 38.59
CA SER A 428 74.45 -9.84 37.63
C SER A 428 73.75 -11.04 38.29
N SER A 429 74.44 -11.70 39.24
CA SER A 429 73.91 -12.83 40.02
C SER A 429 72.71 -12.44 40.88
N THR A 430 72.75 -11.27 41.52
CA THR A 430 71.62 -10.73 42.32
C THR A 430 70.42 -10.44 41.41
N ILE A 431 70.65 -9.78 40.27
CA ILE A 431 69.58 -9.41 39.32
C ILE A 431 68.92 -10.67 38.72
N GLU A 432 69.70 -11.69 38.38
CA GLU A 432 69.19 -12.95 37.84
C GLU A 432 68.40 -13.75 38.88
N SER A 433 68.89 -13.80 40.12
CA SER A 433 68.19 -14.46 41.23
C SER A 433 66.84 -13.81 41.53
N VAL A 434 66.78 -12.47 41.49
CA VAL A 434 65.54 -11.70 41.65
C VAL A 434 64.57 -12.00 40.50
N LYS A 435 65.04 -11.98 39.25
CA LYS A 435 64.21 -12.31 38.08
C LYS A 435 63.69 -13.75 38.12
N ALA A 436 64.47 -14.70 38.62
CA ALA A 436 64.08 -16.10 38.69
C ALA A 436 63.01 -16.39 39.76
N LYS A 437 63.00 -15.62 40.86
CA LYS A 437 62.00 -15.77 41.94
C LYS A 437 60.77 -14.87 41.80
N THR A 438 60.76 -13.94 40.85
CA THR A 438 59.65 -12.99 40.65
C THR A 438 58.73 -13.50 39.55
N ASP A 439 57.49 -13.88 39.88
CA ASP A 439 56.47 -14.20 38.87
C ASP A 439 55.79 -12.92 38.36
N ILE A 440 55.91 -12.68 37.05
CA ILE A 440 55.29 -11.53 36.40
C ILE A 440 53.76 -11.50 36.55
N TYR A 441 53.11 -12.66 36.60
CA TYR A 441 51.66 -12.71 36.72
C TYR A 441 51.22 -12.22 38.11
N GLU A 442 51.87 -12.68 39.17
CA GLU A 442 51.60 -12.22 40.55
C GLU A 442 51.83 -10.71 40.66
N ILE A 443 52.95 -10.21 40.15
CA ILE A 443 53.29 -8.78 40.22
C ILE A 443 52.28 -7.88 39.51
N ILE A 444 51.82 -8.28 38.32
CA ILE A 444 50.90 -7.47 37.51
C ILE A 444 49.46 -7.61 38.00
N SER A 445 49.01 -8.82 38.36
CA SER A 445 47.64 -9.06 38.85
C SER A 445 47.35 -8.41 40.21
N GLU A 446 48.37 -8.19 41.04
CA GLU A 446 48.27 -7.37 42.26
C GLU A 446 47.89 -5.89 41.96
N ARG A 447 48.20 -5.39 40.76
CA ARG A 447 48.16 -3.95 40.43
C ARG A 447 47.11 -3.60 39.38
N ILE A 448 46.82 -4.50 38.46
CA ILE A 448 45.79 -4.33 37.43
C ILE A 448 44.92 -5.59 37.31
N PRO A 449 43.59 -5.46 37.14
CA PRO A 449 42.73 -6.61 36.92
C PRO A 449 43.09 -7.31 35.61
N LEU A 450 43.32 -8.62 35.68
CA LEU A 450 43.63 -9.46 34.52
C LEU A 450 42.56 -10.54 34.33
N GLN A 451 42.13 -10.77 33.09
CA GLN A 451 41.24 -11.84 32.69
C GLN A 451 42.02 -12.94 31.95
N LYS A 452 41.69 -14.20 32.19
CA LYS A 452 42.36 -15.33 31.53
C LYS A 452 41.79 -15.53 30.12
N SER A 453 42.65 -15.53 29.11
CA SER A 453 42.30 -15.75 27.70
C SER A 453 43.29 -16.72 27.06
N GLY A 454 42.91 -18.00 26.97
CA GLY A 454 43.82 -19.07 26.54
C GLY A 454 44.99 -19.29 27.50
N ASN A 455 46.22 -19.35 26.97
CA ASN A 455 47.47 -19.50 27.73
C ASN A 455 48.07 -18.16 28.21
N VAL A 456 47.36 -17.05 28.04
CA VAL A 456 47.80 -15.70 28.45
C VAL A 456 46.71 -15.02 29.26
N PHE A 457 47.08 -13.92 29.91
CA PHE A 457 46.18 -13.06 30.66
C PHE A 457 46.07 -11.70 29.97
N THR A 458 44.87 -11.13 29.89
CA THR A 458 44.58 -9.87 29.20
C THR A 458 44.01 -8.83 30.16
N GLY A 459 44.26 -7.54 29.91
CA GLY A 459 43.67 -6.45 30.69
C GLY A 459 43.93 -5.07 30.08
N VAL A 460 43.69 -4.02 30.87
CA VAL A 460 43.91 -2.63 30.48
C VAL A 460 45.36 -2.22 30.72
N CYS A 461 46.02 -1.60 29.74
CA CYS A 461 47.42 -1.20 29.85
C CYS A 461 47.59 0.02 30.78
N PRO A 462 48.47 -0.04 31.79
CA PRO A 462 48.70 1.10 32.68
C PRO A 462 49.67 2.16 32.12
N PHE A 463 50.36 1.85 31.01
CA PHE A 463 51.44 2.68 30.45
C PHE A 463 50.98 3.67 29.39
N HIS A 464 49.72 3.59 28.96
CA HIS A 464 49.10 4.66 28.20
C HIS A 464 47.87 5.14 28.97
N LYS A 465 47.88 6.41 29.33
CA LYS A 465 46.66 7.13 29.67
C LYS A 465 46.29 7.97 28.46
N SER A 466 44.98 8.10 28.23
CA SER A 466 44.43 9.13 27.37
C SER A 466 44.84 10.49 27.95
N ASP A 467 45.86 11.11 27.38
CA ASP A 467 46.42 12.34 27.90
C ASP A 467 45.51 13.53 27.61
N ALA A 468 44.96 14.10 28.68
CA ALA A 468 44.77 15.53 28.82
C ALA A 468 45.58 15.97 30.05
N THR A 469 46.40 17.01 29.89
CA THR A 469 46.98 17.85 30.95
C THR A 469 46.84 19.34 30.54
N PRO A 470 46.85 20.28 31.51
CA PRO A 470 45.94 21.41 31.53
C PRO A 470 46.51 22.75 31.01
N PHE A 471 45.61 23.51 30.36
CA PHE A 471 45.72 24.87 29.84
C PHE A 471 46.69 25.11 28.67
N GLU A 472 46.19 24.85 27.45
CA GLU A 472 46.12 25.81 26.32
C GLU A 472 45.57 25.10 25.06
N SER A 473 44.28 24.71 25.06
CA SER A 473 43.59 24.39 23.80
C SER A 473 42.07 24.55 23.92
N ILE A 474 41.45 24.94 22.81
CA ILE A 474 39.99 25.19 22.65
C ILE A 474 39.13 23.99 23.10
N SER A 475 39.69 22.78 23.16
CA SER A 475 39.05 21.54 23.64
C SER A 475 38.66 21.57 25.12
N ASP A 476 39.45 22.22 26.00
CA ASP A 476 39.14 22.33 27.43
C ASP A 476 38.01 23.34 27.72
N LEU A 477 37.76 24.26 26.78
CA LEU A 477 36.64 25.21 26.84
C LEU A 477 35.30 24.48 26.59
N PHE A 478 35.28 23.52 25.66
CA PHE A 478 34.09 22.72 25.33
C PHE A 478 33.80 21.62 26.37
N LYS A 479 34.83 21.01 26.98
CA LYS A 479 34.66 19.97 28.02
C LYS A 479 34.18 20.52 29.37
N ASN A 480 34.64 21.70 29.79
CA ASN A 480 34.15 22.35 31.02
C ASN A 480 32.70 22.86 30.88
N LEU A 481 32.27 23.19 29.67
CA LEU A 481 30.86 23.48 29.35
C LEU A 481 30.00 22.22 29.61
N LYS A 482 30.41 21.08 29.05
CA LYS A 482 29.66 19.81 29.10
C LYS A 482 29.45 19.27 30.52
N HIS A 483 30.47 19.31 31.37
CA HIS A 483 30.38 18.75 32.74
C HIS A 483 29.54 19.63 33.70
N ARG A 484 29.39 20.94 33.43
CA ARG A 484 28.53 21.83 34.25
C ARG A 484 27.07 21.88 33.75
N LEU A 485 26.82 21.45 32.52
CA LEU A 485 25.51 21.44 31.84
C LEU A 485 24.68 20.16 32.09
N ASP A 486 25.30 19.06 32.52
CA ASP A 486 24.65 17.72 32.58
C ASP A 486 23.57 17.55 33.67
N ASN A 487 23.36 18.51 34.58
CA ASN A 487 22.53 18.29 35.77
C ASN A 487 21.14 18.93 35.81
N SER A 488 20.65 19.64 34.77
CA SER A 488 19.25 20.08 34.81
C SER A 488 18.61 20.36 33.46
N LEU A 489 17.67 19.48 33.10
CA LEU A 489 16.38 19.74 32.44
C LEU A 489 16.21 19.44 30.94
N LYS A 490 14.97 19.02 30.65
CA LYS A 490 14.37 18.64 29.36
C LYS A 490 13.53 19.80 28.80
N GLY A 491 13.61 20.03 27.48
CA GLY A 491 12.50 20.54 26.63
C GLY A 491 12.66 21.90 25.94
N PHE A 492 12.95 21.91 24.63
CA PHE A 492 12.97 23.05 23.68
C PHE A 492 12.18 22.69 22.40
N GLY A 493 11.70 23.55 21.48
CA GLY A 493 11.86 24.99 21.20
C GLY A 493 11.09 25.36 19.90
N LYS A 494 10.83 26.65 19.65
CA LYS A 494 9.95 27.26 18.61
C LYS A 494 10.66 27.49 17.25
N GLN A 495 10.13 27.06 16.08
CA GLN A 495 9.25 27.77 15.09
C GLN A 495 9.87 28.83 14.16
N ARG A 496 10.07 28.44 12.88
CA ARG A 496 9.82 29.30 11.70
C ARG A 496 8.37 29.80 11.74
N ILE A 497 8.09 31.00 11.22
CA ILE A 497 6.75 31.61 11.16
C ILE A 497 5.76 30.54 10.74
N LYS A 498 5.01 30.06 11.73
CA LYS A 498 3.97 29.08 11.55
C LYS A 498 2.82 29.81 10.85
N PRO A 499 2.12 29.21 9.87
CA PRO A 499 0.69 29.49 9.81
C PRO A 499 0.18 29.23 11.22
N LYS A 500 -0.39 30.25 11.89
CA LYS A 500 -0.93 30.07 13.24
C LYS A 500 -1.70 28.75 13.21
N PRO A 501 -1.31 27.73 14.00
CA PRO A 501 -2.12 26.51 14.05
C PRO A 501 -3.53 26.99 14.32
N LYS A 502 -4.48 26.61 13.44
CA LYS A 502 -5.89 26.98 13.62
C LYS A 502 -6.21 26.73 15.10
N PRO A 503 -6.88 27.67 15.79
CA PRO A 503 -7.32 27.41 17.16
C PRO A 503 -8.01 26.06 17.18
N LYS A 504 -7.61 25.19 18.12
CA LYS A 504 -8.15 23.84 18.20
C LYS A 504 -9.68 23.92 18.13
N PRO A 505 -10.34 23.08 17.30
CA PRO A 505 -11.75 22.84 17.48
C PRO A 505 -11.96 22.50 18.95
N GLN A 506 -12.96 23.10 19.58
CA GLN A 506 -13.23 22.86 20.99
C GLN A 506 -13.60 21.37 21.12
N GLU A 507 -12.67 20.56 21.64
CA GLU A 507 -12.91 19.14 21.86
C GLU A 507 -13.72 18.99 23.14
N VAL A 508 -14.90 18.38 23.03
CA VAL A 508 -15.80 18.23 24.15
C VAL A 508 -16.15 16.77 24.33
N LYS A 509 -15.84 16.23 25.52
CA LYS A 509 -16.24 14.89 25.93
C LYS A 509 -17.62 14.97 26.59
N ILE A 510 -18.66 14.89 25.77
CA ILE A 510 -20.07 14.93 26.18
C ILE A 510 -20.87 13.84 25.47
N ASN A 511 -22.04 13.52 26.00
CA ASN A 511 -23.07 12.82 25.23
C ASN A 511 -23.47 13.67 24.01
N LEU A 512 -23.89 13.01 22.93
CA LEU A 512 -24.27 13.69 21.70
C LEU A 512 -25.34 14.77 21.98
N PRO A 513 -25.10 16.05 21.65
CA PRO A 513 -26.07 17.13 21.81
C PRO A 513 -27.15 17.03 20.73
N THR A 514 -28.31 17.64 20.94
CA THR A 514 -29.28 17.89 19.85
C THR A 514 -28.71 18.87 18.81
N PRO A 515 -29.17 18.88 17.55
CA PRO A 515 -28.68 19.82 16.53
C PRO A 515 -28.71 21.29 16.97
N GLU A 516 -29.77 21.72 17.64
CA GLU A 516 -29.88 23.07 18.20
C GLU A 516 -28.79 23.39 19.23
N ASN A 517 -28.51 22.43 20.13
CA ASN A 517 -27.49 22.59 21.15
C ASN A 517 -26.08 22.52 20.54
N TYR A 518 -25.88 21.70 19.52
CA TYR A 518 -24.61 21.63 18.77
C TYR A 518 -24.29 22.97 18.11
N GLN A 519 -25.28 23.61 17.50
CA GLN A 519 -25.13 24.96 16.95
C GLN A 519 -24.79 25.98 18.05
N LYS A 520 -25.48 25.96 19.19
CA LYS A 520 -25.21 26.87 20.34
C LYS A 520 -23.80 26.70 20.92
N LEU A 521 -23.25 25.49 20.87
CA LEU A 521 -21.89 25.18 21.32
C LEU A 521 -20.81 25.59 20.31
N GLY A 522 -21.18 26.16 19.15
CA GLY A 522 -20.22 26.47 18.09
C GLY A 522 -19.68 25.21 17.40
N HIS A 523 -20.54 24.18 17.24
CA HIS A 523 -20.28 22.93 16.53
C HIS A 523 -18.91 22.29 16.82
N PRO A 524 -18.66 21.91 18.10
CA PRO A 524 -17.39 21.34 18.55
C PRO A 524 -17.07 19.98 17.90
N HIS A 525 -15.84 19.51 18.11
CA HIS A 525 -15.48 18.11 17.85
C HIS A 525 -15.85 17.26 19.07
N ILE A 526 -16.72 16.28 18.89
CA ILE A 526 -17.25 15.48 20.00
C ILE A 526 -16.44 14.20 20.15
N ILE A 527 -15.86 14.00 21.34
CA ILE A 527 -15.15 12.77 21.67
C ILE A 527 -16.08 11.82 22.42
N TYR A 528 -16.21 10.57 21.93
CA TYR A 528 -17.04 9.54 22.54
C TYR A 528 -16.26 8.25 22.86
N ASP A 529 -16.72 7.50 23.88
CA ASP A 529 -16.10 6.23 24.33
C ASP A 529 -16.95 4.99 23.98
N GLY A 530 -18.16 5.18 23.45
CA GLY A 530 -19.13 4.12 23.16
C GLY A 530 -18.86 3.28 21.90
N ALA A 531 -19.78 2.36 21.61
CA ALA A 531 -19.80 1.61 20.36
C ALA A 531 -20.13 2.53 19.17
N ILE A 532 -19.38 2.39 18.07
CA ILE A 532 -19.49 3.26 16.88
C ILE A 532 -20.92 3.24 16.31
N LEU A 533 -21.46 2.04 16.07
CA LEU A 533 -22.81 1.87 15.52
C LEU A 533 -23.90 2.50 16.39
N ASN A 534 -23.86 2.28 17.71
CA ASN A 534 -24.84 2.86 18.64
C ASN A 534 -24.74 4.39 18.64
N THR A 535 -23.55 4.94 18.47
CA THR A 535 -23.32 6.39 18.39
C THR A 535 -23.96 6.97 17.13
N TRP A 536 -23.83 6.30 15.98
CA TRP A 536 -24.50 6.70 14.74
C TRP A 536 -26.03 6.61 14.87
N GLN A 537 -26.56 5.56 15.51
CA GLN A 537 -28.00 5.41 15.75
C GLN A 537 -28.53 6.54 16.65
N THR A 538 -27.85 6.81 17.76
CA THR A 538 -28.22 7.89 18.69
C THR A 538 -28.23 9.24 17.99
N ALA A 539 -27.23 9.53 17.15
CA ALA A 539 -27.19 10.77 16.39
C ALA A 539 -28.38 10.88 15.42
N LYS A 540 -28.77 9.79 14.75
CA LYS A 540 -29.97 9.78 13.92
C LYS A 540 -31.24 10.06 14.75
N GLU A 541 -31.39 9.41 15.90
CA GLU A 541 -32.53 9.60 16.81
C GLU A 541 -32.64 11.04 17.33
N LEU A 542 -31.51 11.71 17.54
CA LEU A 542 -31.44 13.13 17.90
C LEU A 542 -31.77 14.09 16.75
N GLY A 543 -31.98 13.58 15.53
CA GLY A 543 -32.38 14.36 14.36
C GLY A 543 -31.22 14.81 13.46
N TYR A 544 -30.00 14.28 13.63
CA TYR A 544 -28.93 14.58 12.68
C TYR A 544 -29.16 13.87 11.35
N ARG A 545 -28.80 14.56 10.26
CA ARG A 545 -28.82 14.02 8.91
C ARG A 545 -27.43 13.66 8.38
N TYR A 546 -26.41 14.38 8.85
CA TYR A 546 -25.03 14.31 8.37
C TYR A 546 -24.08 14.12 9.54
N ILE A 547 -23.29 13.04 9.47
CA ILE A 547 -22.26 12.75 10.48
C ILE A 547 -20.93 12.57 9.78
N LEU A 548 -19.91 13.29 10.25
CA LEU A 548 -18.52 13.01 9.93
C LEU A 548 -17.89 12.25 11.11
N ASP A 549 -17.57 10.98 10.89
CA ASP A 549 -16.84 10.16 11.85
C ASP A 549 -15.33 10.22 11.57
N LYS A 550 -14.65 11.06 12.36
CA LYS A 550 -13.20 11.29 12.27
C LYS A 550 -12.37 10.28 13.06
N SER A 551 -12.97 9.24 13.66
CA SER A 551 -12.21 8.29 14.50
C SER A 551 -11.00 7.75 13.74
N SER A 552 -9.88 7.44 14.40
CA SER A 552 -8.65 7.05 13.70
C SER A 552 -8.81 5.78 12.85
N THR A 553 -7.90 5.53 11.91
CA THR A 553 -7.84 4.23 11.21
C THR A 553 -7.62 3.10 12.22
N GLY A 554 -8.15 1.90 11.97
CA GLY A 554 -7.98 0.74 12.87
C GLY A 554 -8.95 0.65 14.07
N VAL A 555 -9.67 1.72 14.41
CA VAL A 555 -10.62 1.72 15.55
C VAL A 555 -11.98 1.04 15.29
N GLY A 556 -12.16 0.47 14.09
CA GLY A 556 -13.32 -0.35 13.74
C GLY A 556 -14.42 0.32 12.90
N LYS A 557 -14.23 1.55 12.38
CA LYS A 557 -15.25 2.26 11.57
C LYS A 557 -15.75 1.45 10.35
N SER A 558 -14.83 0.85 9.59
CA SER A 558 -15.19 0.06 8.40
C SER A 558 -15.90 -1.25 8.76
N HIS A 559 -15.59 -1.84 9.93
CA HIS A 559 -16.34 -2.97 10.48
C HIS A 559 -17.76 -2.55 10.89
N ALA A 560 -17.89 -1.45 11.63
CA ALA A 560 -19.17 -0.86 11.99
C ALA A 560 -20.04 -0.58 10.76
N SER A 561 -19.45 -0.04 9.68
CA SER A 561 -20.15 0.14 8.40
C SER A 561 -20.66 -1.17 7.82
N GLY A 562 -19.83 -2.22 7.81
CA GLY A 562 -20.23 -3.53 7.30
C GLY A 562 -21.25 -4.27 8.18
N ASP A 563 -21.35 -3.94 9.46
CA ASP A 563 -22.31 -4.52 10.41
C ASP A 563 -23.61 -3.70 10.52
N ALA A 564 -23.71 -2.53 9.86
CA ALA A 564 -24.89 -1.70 9.89
C ALA A 564 -26.10 -2.40 9.22
N ILE A 565 -27.24 -2.42 9.91
CA ILE A 565 -28.49 -3.04 9.42
C ILE A 565 -29.58 -1.99 9.19
N PRO A 566 -30.32 -2.02 8.06
CA PRO A 566 -31.33 -1.00 7.73
C PRO A 566 -32.39 -0.77 8.82
N ALA A 567 -32.88 -1.85 9.43
CA ALA A 567 -33.89 -1.80 10.49
C ALA A 567 -33.47 -0.96 11.70
N ALA A 568 -32.20 -1.03 12.11
CA ALA A 568 -31.69 -0.28 13.26
C ALA A 568 -31.59 1.23 13.01
N PHE A 569 -31.64 1.65 11.74
CA PHE A 569 -31.63 3.06 11.33
C PHE A 569 -32.99 3.50 10.77
N GLY A 570 -34.04 2.68 10.86
CA GLY A 570 -35.37 3.01 10.33
C GLY A 570 -35.38 3.33 8.83
N VAL A 571 -34.52 2.66 8.04
CA VAL A 571 -34.42 2.83 6.58
C VAL A 571 -34.66 1.50 5.88
N GLU A 572 -35.06 1.54 4.61
CA GLU A 572 -35.28 0.34 3.80
C GLU A 572 -33.97 -0.25 3.27
N LYS A 573 -32.99 0.61 2.93
CA LYS A 573 -31.70 0.19 2.35
C LYS A 573 -30.53 1.01 2.87
N ILE A 574 -29.36 0.38 2.95
CA ILE A 574 -28.07 1.04 3.23
C ILE A 574 -27.14 0.87 2.04
N PHE A 575 -26.51 1.96 1.63
CA PHE A 575 -25.49 2.01 0.58
C PHE A 575 -24.11 2.27 1.20
N ASN A 576 -23.20 1.31 1.13
CA ASN A 576 -21.79 1.50 1.40
C ASN A 576 -21.09 2.00 0.13
N LEU A 577 -20.75 3.28 0.11
CA LEU A 577 -20.20 3.98 -1.04
C LEU A 577 -18.68 4.06 -0.91
N ALA A 578 -17.97 3.49 -1.88
CA ALA A 578 -16.52 3.42 -1.88
C ALA A 578 -15.95 3.52 -3.29
N ALA A 579 -14.73 4.07 -3.42
CA ALA A 579 -14.03 4.18 -4.70
C ALA A 579 -13.75 2.81 -5.34
N ASP A 580 -13.34 1.82 -4.54
CA ASP A 580 -13.14 0.44 -5.00
C ASP A 580 -14.10 -0.56 -4.34
N HIS A 581 -15.41 -0.29 -4.49
CA HIS A 581 -16.48 -1.11 -3.91
C HIS A 581 -16.46 -2.60 -4.32
N ARG A 582 -15.84 -2.94 -5.46
CA ARG A 582 -15.73 -4.32 -5.96
C ARG A 582 -14.77 -5.16 -5.14
N ASN A 583 -13.74 -4.53 -4.57
CA ASN A 583 -12.67 -5.17 -3.82
C ASN A 583 -12.70 -4.70 -2.35
N PRO A 584 -13.73 -5.08 -1.57
CA PRO A 584 -13.87 -4.65 -0.19
C PRO A 584 -12.68 -5.11 0.66
N THR A 585 -12.26 -4.26 1.60
CA THR A 585 -11.09 -4.50 2.47
C THR A 585 -11.47 -5.08 3.83
N THR A 586 -12.76 -5.14 4.16
CA THR A 586 -13.26 -5.69 5.43
C THR A 586 -14.26 -6.82 5.20
N LEU A 587 -14.14 -7.86 6.02
CA LEU A 587 -14.99 -9.05 5.91
C LEU A 587 -16.49 -8.72 6.05
N PRO A 588 -16.93 -7.86 7.00
CA PRO A 588 -18.35 -7.53 7.12
C PRO A 588 -18.92 -6.87 5.87
N VAL A 589 -18.19 -5.93 5.23
CA VAL A 589 -18.65 -5.31 3.97
C VAL A 589 -18.68 -6.34 2.84
N GLU A 590 -17.71 -7.25 2.79
CA GLU A 590 -17.69 -8.27 1.74
C GLU A 590 -18.86 -9.26 1.84
N VAL A 591 -19.17 -9.69 3.05
CA VAL A 591 -20.20 -10.72 3.35
C VAL A 591 -21.61 -10.13 3.36
N ASN A 592 -21.80 -8.96 3.98
CA ASN A 592 -23.14 -8.44 4.28
C ASN A 592 -23.71 -7.53 3.18
N TYR A 593 -22.88 -7.00 2.29
CA TYR A 593 -23.28 -6.05 1.24
C TYR A 593 -23.14 -6.67 -0.15
N LYS A 594 -24.19 -6.52 -0.97
CA LYS A 594 -24.19 -6.92 -2.37
C LYS A 594 -23.55 -5.84 -3.23
N ASP A 595 -22.62 -6.23 -4.11
CA ASP A 595 -22.03 -5.31 -5.09
C ASP A 595 -23.09 -4.83 -6.10
N LEU A 596 -23.19 -3.52 -6.30
CA LEU A 596 -23.99 -2.91 -7.36
C LEU A 596 -23.11 -2.69 -8.60
N PRO A 597 -23.22 -3.52 -9.65
CA PRO A 597 -22.25 -3.50 -10.72
C PRO A 597 -22.41 -2.26 -11.63
N PRO A 598 -21.30 -1.58 -11.97
CA PRO A 598 -21.29 -0.59 -13.05
C PRO A 598 -21.32 -1.26 -14.43
N ARG A 599 -21.45 -0.48 -15.50
CA ARG A 599 -21.22 -0.97 -16.87
C ARG A 599 -19.72 -1.28 -17.05
N HIS A 600 -19.39 -2.47 -17.53
CA HIS A 600 -18.00 -2.86 -17.77
C HIS A 600 -17.84 -3.77 -18.99
N ASN A 601 -16.66 -3.71 -19.59
CA ASN A 601 -16.22 -4.60 -20.68
C ASN A 601 -15.46 -5.84 -20.18
N GLY A 602 -15.51 -6.10 -18.87
CA GLY A 602 -14.80 -7.20 -18.21
C GLY A 602 -13.63 -6.70 -17.36
N PHE A 603 -13.18 -7.56 -16.47
CA PHE A 603 -12.10 -7.32 -15.50
C PHE A 603 -11.01 -8.38 -15.62
N LYS A 604 -9.78 -7.98 -15.30
CA LYS A 604 -8.64 -8.85 -15.05
C LYS A 604 -8.64 -9.25 -13.57
N LYS A 605 -8.22 -10.48 -13.28
CA LYS A 605 -8.01 -10.95 -11.90
C LYS A 605 -6.56 -10.67 -11.50
N ASP A 606 -6.38 -9.93 -10.42
CA ASP A 606 -5.09 -9.73 -9.78
C ASP A 606 -4.94 -10.74 -8.65
N GLU A 607 -4.19 -11.81 -8.91
CA GLU A 607 -3.96 -12.89 -7.93
C GLU A 607 -2.99 -12.48 -6.80
N THR A 608 -2.30 -11.34 -6.94
CA THR A 608 -1.37 -10.85 -5.91
C THR A 608 -2.08 -10.17 -4.75
N ARG A 609 -3.33 -9.72 -4.97
CA ARG A 609 -4.15 -9.02 -3.98
C ARG A 609 -5.48 -9.75 -3.82
N LEU A 610 -5.80 -10.06 -2.57
CA LEU A 610 -6.96 -10.86 -2.22
C LEU A 610 -7.89 -10.08 -1.30
N THR A 611 -9.20 -10.24 -1.51
CA THR A 611 -10.24 -9.74 -0.60
C THR A 611 -10.24 -10.55 0.71
N PRO A 612 -10.94 -10.10 1.78
CA PRO A 612 -11.14 -10.89 3.00
C PRO A 612 -11.69 -12.32 2.80
N LEU A 613 -12.48 -12.57 1.75
CA LEU A 613 -12.93 -13.91 1.33
C LEU A 613 -11.95 -14.64 0.40
N LEU A 614 -10.74 -14.11 0.22
CA LEU A 614 -9.67 -14.66 -0.62
C LEU A 614 -9.99 -14.71 -2.11
N LEU A 615 -10.83 -13.79 -2.58
CA LEU A 615 -11.09 -13.64 -3.99
C LEU A 615 -10.01 -12.73 -4.60
N PRO A 616 -9.47 -13.05 -5.79
CA PRO A 616 -8.58 -12.15 -6.51
C PRO A 616 -9.26 -10.81 -6.75
N PHE A 617 -8.50 -9.73 -6.57
CA PHE A 617 -8.99 -8.39 -6.88
C PHE A 617 -9.40 -8.30 -8.36
N LEU A 618 -10.54 -7.68 -8.61
CA LEU A 618 -11.02 -7.39 -9.95
C LEU A 618 -10.51 -6.00 -10.36
N VAL A 619 -9.63 -5.96 -11.36
CA VAL A 619 -9.04 -4.73 -11.87
C VAL A 619 -9.39 -4.52 -13.34
N HIS A 620 -9.40 -3.27 -13.79
CA HIS A 620 -9.56 -2.99 -15.21
C HIS A 620 -8.34 -3.51 -15.99
N PRO A 621 -8.53 -4.19 -17.13
CA PRO A 621 -7.43 -4.64 -17.98
C PRO A 621 -6.56 -3.47 -18.45
N LYS A 622 -5.25 -3.65 -18.52
CA LYS A 622 -4.35 -2.65 -19.13
C LYS A 622 -4.56 -2.60 -20.66
N LYS A 623 -3.99 -1.57 -21.30
CA LYS A 623 -3.97 -1.46 -22.76
C LYS A 623 -3.40 -2.76 -23.36
N ASP A 624 -4.16 -3.39 -24.23
CA ASP A 624 -3.87 -4.67 -24.92
C ASP A 624 -4.04 -5.97 -24.08
N GLU A 625 -4.46 -5.88 -22.80
CA GLU A 625 -4.81 -7.07 -22.01
C GLU A 625 -6.23 -7.56 -22.28
N LYS A 626 -6.41 -8.88 -22.31
CA LYS A 626 -7.75 -9.50 -22.34
C LYS A 626 -8.32 -9.64 -20.93
N PRO A 627 -9.61 -9.30 -20.72
CA PRO A 627 -10.27 -9.52 -19.43
C PRO A 627 -10.43 -11.01 -19.14
N ASP A 628 -10.37 -11.38 -17.86
CA ASP A 628 -10.62 -12.74 -17.37
C ASP A 628 -12.09 -13.00 -17.05
N THR A 629 -12.90 -11.94 -17.01
CA THR A 629 -14.34 -11.99 -16.76
C THR A 629 -15.11 -11.40 -17.94
N PRO A 630 -16.32 -11.93 -18.25
CA PRO A 630 -17.14 -11.38 -19.33
C PRO A 630 -17.59 -9.95 -18.99
N GLY A 631 -17.65 -9.08 -19.99
CA GLY A 631 -18.28 -7.76 -19.85
C GLY A 631 -19.80 -7.88 -19.71
N ASN A 632 -20.42 -7.01 -18.91
CA ASN A 632 -21.88 -6.98 -18.73
C ASN A 632 -22.58 -5.99 -19.69
N CYS A 633 -21.81 -5.21 -20.47
CA CYS A 633 -22.34 -4.29 -21.48
C CYS A 633 -21.31 -3.99 -22.58
N PHE A 634 -21.49 -4.52 -23.79
CA PHE A 634 -20.60 -4.26 -24.95
C PHE A 634 -20.65 -2.81 -25.44
N ARG A 635 -21.72 -2.08 -25.13
CA ARG A 635 -21.91 -0.65 -25.46
C ARG A 635 -21.28 0.31 -24.45
N THR A 636 -20.53 -0.18 -23.46
CA THR A 636 -19.86 0.68 -22.46
C THR A 636 -19.08 1.84 -23.09
N PRO A 637 -18.34 1.67 -24.20
CA PRO A 637 -17.62 2.77 -24.84
C PRO A 637 -18.52 3.93 -25.32
N LEU A 638 -19.75 3.64 -25.79
CA LEU A 638 -20.68 4.68 -26.23
C LEU A 638 -21.13 5.58 -25.07
N PHE A 639 -21.35 5.01 -23.89
CA PHE A 639 -21.67 5.78 -22.69
C PHE A 639 -20.50 6.67 -22.26
N HIS A 640 -19.26 6.15 -22.32
CA HIS A 640 -18.07 6.95 -22.01
C HIS A 640 -17.86 8.10 -23.01
N ASN A 641 -18.10 7.86 -24.31
CA ASN A 641 -18.01 8.89 -25.34
C ASN A 641 -19.08 9.97 -25.15
N LEU A 642 -20.29 9.61 -24.74
CA LEU A 642 -21.35 10.60 -24.49
C LEU A 642 -21.07 11.43 -23.22
N ALA A 643 -20.60 10.80 -22.15
CA ALA A 643 -20.21 11.48 -20.92
C ALA A 643 -19.07 12.49 -21.17
N SER A 644 -18.10 12.16 -22.04
CA SER A 644 -16.98 13.05 -22.36
C SER A 644 -17.38 14.29 -23.18
N LYS A 645 -18.58 14.31 -23.77
CA LYS A 645 -19.12 15.46 -24.52
C LYS A 645 -19.91 16.45 -23.65
N ASN A 646 -19.95 16.24 -22.33
CA ASN A 646 -20.68 17.08 -21.37
C ASN A 646 -22.20 17.13 -21.61
N LEU A 647 -22.80 16.01 -22.01
CA LEU A 647 -24.24 15.90 -22.21
C LEU A 647 -24.93 15.34 -20.96
N SER A 648 -26.00 16.00 -20.52
CA SER A 648 -26.84 15.58 -19.40
C SER A 648 -27.87 14.51 -19.83
N GLY A 649 -28.39 13.72 -18.88
CA GLY A 649 -29.54 12.82 -19.09
C GLY A 649 -29.27 11.47 -19.77
N ILE A 650 -28.02 11.14 -20.09
CA ILE A 650 -27.65 9.91 -20.83
C ILE A 650 -27.15 8.79 -19.90
N GLU A 651 -26.70 9.17 -18.71
CA GLU A 651 -25.95 8.29 -17.81
C GLU A 651 -26.88 7.34 -17.06
N GLN A 652 -26.71 6.04 -17.33
CA GLN A 652 -27.24 4.91 -16.55
C GLN A 652 -28.77 4.80 -16.38
N SER A 653 -29.56 5.76 -16.87
CA SER A 653 -31.03 5.71 -16.83
C SER A 653 -31.58 4.50 -17.60
N ASN A 654 -32.72 4.00 -17.14
CA ASN A 654 -33.45 2.93 -17.84
C ASN A 654 -33.97 3.38 -19.22
N GLU A 655 -34.05 4.69 -19.43
CA GLU A 655 -34.56 5.37 -20.62
C GLU A 655 -33.45 5.84 -21.58
N SER A 656 -32.18 5.52 -21.27
CA SER A 656 -31.06 5.91 -22.12
C SER A 656 -31.28 5.48 -23.58
N PRO A 657 -31.20 6.41 -24.57
CA PRO A 657 -31.36 6.09 -26.00
C PRO A 657 -30.39 4.99 -26.48
N VAL A 658 -29.21 4.91 -25.86
CA VAL A 658 -28.20 3.87 -26.11
C VAL A 658 -28.70 2.48 -25.70
N CYS A 659 -29.51 2.38 -24.64
CA CYS A 659 -30.15 1.15 -24.24
C CYS A 659 -31.39 0.84 -25.08
N ALA A 660 -32.20 1.85 -25.45
CA ALA A 660 -33.41 1.67 -26.24
C ALA A 660 -33.12 1.06 -27.62
N THR A 661 -32.05 1.51 -28.28
CA THR A 661 -31.61 1.02 -29.61
C THR A 661 -30.76 -0.26 -29.54
N CYS A 662 -30.67 -0.91 -28.37
CA CYS A 662 -29.82 -2.09 -28.19
C CYS A 662 -30.55 -3.37 -28.60
N HIS A 663 -29.99 -4.11 -29.55
CA HIS A 663 -30.54 -5.40 -29.98
C HIS A 663 -30.55 -6.48 -28.87
N LEU A 664 -29.80 -6.28 -27.78
CA LEU A 664 -29.80 -7.14 -26.59
C LEU A 664 -30.62 -6.54 -25.44
N ALA A 665 -31.39 -5.46 -25.64
CA ALA A 665 -32.12 -4.78 -24.56
C ALA A 665 -33.06 -5.72 -23.80
N GLY A 666 -33.88 -6.51 -24.53
CA GLY A 666 -34.77 -7.50 -23.91
C GLY A 666 -34.02 -8.59 -23.14
N GLY A 667 -32.96 -9.16 -23.75
CA GLY A 667 -32.12 -10.17 -23.08
C GLY A 667 -31.37 -9.62 -21.86
N CYS A 668 -30.91 -8.37 -21.92
CA CYS A 668 -30.24 -7.67 -20.83
C CYS A 668 -31.21 -7.36 -19.68
N GLN A 669 -32.51 -7.24 -19.94
CA GLN A 669 -33.52 -7.13 -18.89
C GLN A 669 -33.80 -8.47 -18.22
N SER A 670 -33.82 -9.59 -18.95
CA SER A 670 -34.25 -10.88 -18.40
C SER A 670 -33.11 -11.84 -18.02
N GLY A 671 -31.86 -11.54 -18.38
CA GLY A 671 -30.71 -12.40 -18.10
C GLY A 671 -29.36 -11.75 -18.42
N LYS A 672 -28.31 -12.56 -18.46
CA LYS A 672 -26.93 -12.15 -18.73
C LYS A 672 -26.20 -13.13 -19.65
N GLY A 673 -25.18 -12.64 -20.35
CA GLY A 673 -24.30 -13.42 -21.22
C GLY A 673 -23.06 -12.61 -21.64
N GLU A 674 -22.36 -13.07 -22.66
CA GLU A 674 -21.14 -12.38 -23.13
C GLU A 674 -21.48 -10.98 -23.69
N GLY A 675 -21.04 -9.93 -23.00
CA GLY A 675 -21.25 -8.54 -23.42
C GLY A 675 -22.64 -7.96 -23.09
N TYR A 676 -23.50 -8.65 -22.34
CA TYR A 676 -24.81 -8.10 -21.91
C TYR A 676 -25.25 -8.68 -20.57
N GLY A 677 -26.05 -7.93 -19.82
CA GLY A 677 -26.54 -8.37 -18.50
C GLY A 677 -26.63 -7.26 -17.46
N PHE A 678 -26.05 -6.08 -17.74
CA PHE A 678 -26.04 -4.94 -16.82
C PHE A 678 -27.40 -4.64 -16.16
N ARG A 679 -28.51 -4.60 -16.91
CA ARG A 679 -29.83 -4.25 -16.35
C ARG A 679 -30.36 -5.37 -15.43
N PHE A 680 -30.19 -6.62 -15.83
CA PHE A 680 -30.55 -7.80 -15.04
C PHE A 680 -29.74 -7.88 -13.74
N GLU A 681 -28.41 -7.74 -13.83
CA GLU A 681 -27.51 -7.80 -12.69
C GLU A 681 -27.78 -6.68 -11.68
N ARG A 682 -28.03 -5.45 -12.16
CA ARG A 682 -28.45 -4.35 -11.28
C ARG A 682 -29.77 -4.63 -10.59
N ARG A 683 -30.79 -5.10 -11.32
CA ARG A 683 -32.10 -5.42 -10.70
C ARG A 683 -31.93 -6.45 -9.59
N GLN A 684 -31.18 -7.52 -9.83
CA GLN A 684 -30.87 -8.53 -8.81
C GLN A 684 -30.11 -7.95 -7.63
N ALA A 685 -29.16 -7.04 -7.87
CA ALA A 685 -28.46 -6.38 -6.77
C ALA A 685 -29.44 -5.59 -5.88
N PHE A 686 -30.33 -4.79 -6.50
CA PHE A 686 -31.32 -3.96 -5.79
C PHE A 686 -32.36 -4.72 -4.97
N GLU A 687 -32.50 -6.04 -5.14
CA GLU A 687 -33.30 -6.90 -4.25
C GLU A 687 -32.69 -6.95 -2.83
N SER A 688 -31.37 -6.73 -2.69
CA SER A 688 -30.70 -6.66 -1.40
C SER A 688 -31.02 -5.37 -0.64
N ASP A 689 -31.08 -5.46 0.69
CA ASP A 689 -31.24 -4.35 1.63
C ASP A 689 -29.92 -3.62 1.95
N ARG A 690 -28.78 -4.22 1.60
CA ARG A 690 -27.43 -3.67 1.81
C ARG A 690 -26.62 -3.74 0.51
N LEU A 691 -26.29 -2.58 -0.05
CA LEU A 691 -25.63 -2.44 -1.35
C LEU A 691 -24.28 -1.75 -1.20
N ARG A 692 -23.25 -2.22 -1.88
CA ARG A 692 -21.98 -1.49 -2.02
C ARG A 692 -21.81 -1.00 -3.44
N ALA A 693 -21.41 0.25 -3.62
CA ALA A 693 -21.36 0.89 -4.93
C ALA A 693 -20.33 2.02 -5.00
N HIS A 694 -19.94 2.40 -6.22
CA HIS A 694 -19.37 3.72 -6.46
C HIS A 694 -20.52 4.76 -6.53
N PRO A 695 -20.35 6.01 -6.03
CA PRO A 695 -21.38 7.04 -6.14
C PRO A 695 -21.86 7.30 -7.59
N ASP A 696 -20.96 7.30 -8.57
CA ASP A 696 -21.32 7.38 -10.00
C ASP A 696 -22.24 6.25 -10.51
N SER A 697 -22.37 5.14 -9.78
CA SER A 697 -23.25 4.01 -10.11
C SER A 697 -24.64 4.13 -9.47
N MET A 698 -24.88 5.17 -8.67
CA MET A 698 -26.15 5.41 -8.01
C MET A 698 -27.23 5.89 -9.00
N PRO A 699 -28.52 5.58 -8.77
CA PRO A 699 -29.62 6.12 -9.59
C PRO A 699 -29.64 7.66 -9.59
N SER A 700 -30.26 8.28 -10.59
CA SER A 700 -30.59 9.70 -10.48
C SER A 700 -31.59 9.92 -9.33
N ILE A 701 -31.67 11.14 -8.80
CA ILE A 701 -32.54 11.48 -7.67
C ILE A 701 -34.01 11.20 -8.01
N ASP A 702 -34.41 11.46 -9.26
CA ASP A 702 -35.78 11.26 -9.73
C ASP A 702 -36.15 9.78 -9.90
N GLU A 703 -35.17 8.89 -10.08
CA GLU A 703 -35.38 7.44 -10.22
C GLU A 703 -35.28 6.67 -8.90
N GLY A 704 -34.61 7.23 -7.88
CA GLY A 704 -34.28 6.54 -6.63
C GLY A 704 -35.20 6.89 -5.46
N GLU A 705 -35.48 5.92 -4.58
CA GLU A 705 -36.25 6.14 -3.34
C GLU A 705 -35.36 6.65 -2.18
N TYR A 706 -34.51 7.63 -2.46
CA TYR A 706 -33.48 8.14 -1.54
C TYR A 706 -33.95 8.54 -0.14
N PRO A 707 -35.15 9.15 0.06
CA PRO A 707 -35.66 9.47 1.39
C PRO A 707 -35.88 8.26 2.30
N LYS A 708 -35.88 7.05 1.74
CA LYS A 708 -35.98 5.78 2.46
C LYS A 708 -34.65 5.08 2.66
N TRP A 709 -33.56 5.63 2.12
CA TRP A 709 -32.24 5.00 2.07
C TRP A 709 -31.22 5.76 2.92
N MET A 710 -30.15 5.08 3.31
CA MET A 710 -29.01 5.65 4.03
C MET A 710 -27.72 5.47 3.24
N GLY A 711 -26.86 6.48 3.24
CA GLY A 711 -25.53 6.43 2.63
C GLY A 711 -24.42 6.36 3.69
N ILE A 712 -23.48 5.44 3.52
CA ILE A 712 -22.22 5.40 4.27
C ILE A 712 -21.09 5.63 3.27
N TRP A 713 -20.34 6.71 3.44
CA TRP A 713 -19.37 7.20 2.46
C TRP A 713 -17.94 6.97 2.96
N ASP A 714 -17.25 6.00 2.37
CA ASP A 714 -15.86 5.70 2.70
C ASP A 714 -14.91 6.70 2.01
N GLU A 715 -13.95 7.25 2.77
CA GLU A 715 -13.02 8.28 2.30
C GLU A 715 -13.75 9.47 1.63
N ALA A 716 -14.81 9.98 2.28
CA ALA A 716 -15.72 10.99 1.75
C ALA A 716 -15.01 12.23 1.16
N GLY A 717 -13.90 12.67 1.74
CA GLY A 717 -13.12 13.80 1.24
C GLY A 717 -12.54 13.58 -0.16
N ARG A 718 -12.33 12.33 -0.58
CA ARG A 718 -11.90 11.98 -1.95
C ARG A 718 -13.02 11.48 -2.84
N LEU A 719 -13.93 10.72 -2.24
CA LEU A 719 -14.99 10.04 -2.96
C LEU A 719 -15.97 11.04 -3.60
N ILE A 720 -16.24 12.14 -2.88
CA ILE A 720 -17.17 13.18 -3.31
C ILE A 720 -16.46 14.14 -4.26
N LYS A 721 -16.62 13.91 -5.55
CA LYS A 721 -16.26 14.87 -6.61
C LYS A 721 -17.13 16.12 -6.52
N THR A 722 -16.49 17.29 -6.67
CA THR A 722 -17.12 18.61 -6.49
C THR A 722 -16.99 19.52 -7.71
N THR A 723 -16.08 19.17 -8.62
CA THR A 723 -15.72 20.02 -9.76
C THR A 723 -15.75 19.21 -11.04
N LYS A 724 -16.49 19.71 -12.03
CA LYS A 724 -16.49 19.22 -13.40
C LYS A 724 -15.60 20.12 -14.24
N GLN A 725 -14.62 19.54 -14.92
CA GLN A 725 -13.67 20.27 -15.77
C GLN A 725 -13.87 19.87 -17.22
N LEU A 726 -14.06 20.86 -18.09
CA LEU A 726 -14.17 20.68 -19.54
C LEU A 726 -12.92 21.23 -20.20
N GLU A 727 -12.21 20.39 -20.94
CA GLU A 727 -11.05 20.80 -21.74
C GLU A 727 -11.48 21.10 -23.18
N VAL A 728 -11.34 22.35 -23.58
CA VAL A 728 -11.74 22.88 -24.88
C VAL A 728 -10.47 23.14 -25.70
N LYS A 729 -10.31 22.41 -26.80
CA LYS A 729 -9.23 22.64 -27.77
C LYS A 729 -9.70 23.56 -28.88
N LEU A 730 -8.76 24.06 -29.68
CA LEU A 730 -9.07 24.93 -30.82
C LEU A 730 -10.10 24.31 -31.79
N ALA A 731 -10.00 22.99 -32.05
CA ALA A 731 -10.96 22.30 -32.92
C ALA A 731 -12.38 22.29 -32.32
N ASP A 732 -12.51 22.01 -31.03
CA ASP A 732 -13.81 22.03 -30.33
C ASP A 732 -14.41 23.44 -30.35
N PHE A 733 -13.58 24.46 -30.12
CA PHE A 733 -13.95 25.87 -30.15
C PHE A 733 -14.46 26.30 -31.54
N ASP A 734 -13.68 26.03 -32.60
CA ASP A 734 -14.03 26.41 -33.97
C ASP A 734 -15.30 25.67 -34.44
N GLN A 735 -15.46 24.39 -34.09
CA GLN A 735 -16.65 23.61 -34.43
C GLN A 735 -17.91 24.14 -33.71
N THR A 736 -17.79 24.49 -32.43
CA THR A 736 -18.90 25.07 -31.64
C THR A 736 -19.40 26.37 -32.27
N TRP A 737 -18.49 27.26 -32.70
CA TRP A 737 -18.89 28.52 -33.31
C TRP A 737 -19.44 28.36 -34.73
N ALA A 738 -18.91 27.42 -35.52
CA ALA A 738 -19.49 27.12 -36.83
C ALA A 738 -20.94 26.65 -36.71
N GLU A 739 -21.24 25.79 -35.73
CA GLU A 739 -22.61 25.32 -35.49
C GLU A 739 -23.51 26.44 -34.95
N LEU A 740 -22.99 27.30 -34.06
CA LEU A 740 -23.76 28.43 -33.56
C LEU A 740 -24.12 29.41 -34.70
N GLU A 741 -23.18 29.68 -35.61
CA GLU A 741 -23.44 30.53 -36.78
C GLU A 741 -24.55 29.97 -37.67
N ALA A 742 -24.56 28.65 -37.86
CA ALA A 742 -25.54 27.96 -38.69
C ALA A 742 -26.95 27.91 -38.08
N LYS A 743 -27.06 27.67 -36.76
CA LYS A 743 -28.35 27.48 -36.07
C LYS A 743 -28.91 28.75 -35.43
N LEU A 744 -28.04 29.60 -34.92
CA LEU A 744 -28.40 30.76 -34.09
C LEU A 744 -27.54 32.00 -34.47
N PRO A 745 -27.67 32.52 -35.70
CA PRO A 745 -26.83 33.61 -36.21
C PRO A 745 -26.90 34.89 -35.35
N GLN A 746 -28.06 35.16 -34.75
CA GLN A 746 -28.25 36.29 -33.83
C GLN A 746 -27.39 36.19 -32.56
N HIS A 747 -27.28 34.99 -31.98
CA HIS A 747 -26.49 34.76 -30.77
C HIS A 747 -24.99 34.72 -31.08
N HIS A 748 -24.62 34.21 -32.26
CA HIS A 748 -23.24 34.30 -32.77
C HIS A 748 -22.79 35.76 -32.92
N GLN A 749 -23.64 36.62 -33.50
CA GLN A 749 -23.33 38.04 -33.64
C GLN A 749 -23.12 38.70 -32.26
N ALA A 750 -24.02 38.44 -31.30
CA ALA A 750 -23.90 38.95 -29.93
C ALA A 750 -22.60 38.52 -29.21
N LEU A 751 -22.12 37.30 -29.49
CA LEU A 751 -20.92 36.73 -28.87
C LEU A 751 -19.62 36.96 -29.66
N THR A 752 -19.63 37.76 -30.73
CA THR A 752 -18.46 37.96 -31.60
C THR A 752 -17.25 38.52 -30.83
N GLY A 753 -17.46 39.49 -29.94
CA GLY A 753 -16.41 40.04 -29.09
C GLY A 753 -15.78 39.00 -28.16
N LEU A 754 -16.63 38.16 -27.54
CA LEU A 754 -16.17 37.05 -26.70
C LEU A 754 -15.35 36.03 -27.52
N ARG A 755 -15.85 35.65 -28.70
CA ARG A 755 -15.16 34.73 -29.62
C ARG A 755 -13.76 35.24 -29.96
N GLN A 756 -13.62 36.53 -30.28
CA GLN A 756 -12.31 37.09 -30.64
C GLN A 756 -11.33 37.04 -29.46
N SER A 757 -11.76 37.40 -28.25
CA SER A 757 -10.91 37.34 -27.04
C SER A 757 -10.49 35.90 -26.71
N LEU A 758 -11.44 34.96 -26.68
CA LEU A 758 -11.15 33.57 -26.31
C LEU A 758 -10.23 32.88 -27.31
N ARG A 759 -10.41 33.14 -28.61
CA ARG A 759 -9.63 32.50 -29.66
C ARG A 759 -8.13 32.81 -29.52
N GLN A 760 -7.76 34.00 -29.06
CA GLN A 760 -6.36 34.40 -28.87
C GLN A 760 -5.60 33.54 -27.85
N PHE A 761 -6.30 32.99 -26.84
CA PHE A 761 -5.71 32.07 -25.87
C PHE A 761 -5.50 30.66 -26.41
N LEU A 762 -6.28 30.27 -27.42
CA LEU A 762 -6.21 28.95 -28.06
C LEU A 762 -5.28 28.96 -29.29
N THR A 763 -4.91 30.15 -29.79
CA THR A 763 -3.92 30.32 -30.85
C THR A 763 -2.54 30.68 -30.28
N LYS A 764 -1.50 30.55 -31.11
CA LYS A 764 -0.12 30.96 -30.74
C LYS A 764 0.10 32.48 -30.81
N GLU A 765 -0.97 33.26 -30.90
CA GLU A 765 -0.90 34.71 -31.07
C GLU A 765 -0.46 35.40 -29.77
N LEU A 766 -0.85 34.87 -28.62
CA LEU A 766 -0.40 35.35 -27.31
C LEU A 766 0.76 34.51 -26.78
N LYS A 767 1.81 35.18 -26.29
CA LYS A 767 2.92 34.51 -25.59
C LYS A 767 2.44 34.04 -24.22
N GLN A 768 2.27 32.73 -24.07
CA GLN A 768 1.77 32.12 -22.84
C GLN A 768 2.79 32.20 -21.68
N PRO A 769 2.34 32.49 -20.43
CA PRO A 769 3.17 32.35 -19.22
C PRO A 769 3.59 30.90 -18.97
N TYR A 770 4.68 30.68 -18.22
CA TYR A 770 5.20 29.33 -17.95
C TYR A 770 4.15 28.36 -17.36
N TYR A 771 3.27 28.87 -16.48
CA TYR A 771 2.21 28.08 -15.82
C TYR A 771 0.85 28.16 -16.51
N GLY A 772 0.77 28.76 -17.70
CA GLY A 772 -0.48 29.07 -18.38
C GLY A 772 -1.17 30.33 -17.84
N TRP A 773 -2.36 30.61 -18.35
CA TRP A 773 -3.21 31.73 -17.95
C TRP A 773 -4.15 31.32 -16.80
N SER A 774 -4.17 32.11 -15.76
CA SER A 774 -5.08 32.01 -14.61
C SER A 774 -6.47 32.55 -14.92
N ASP A 775 -7.45 32.24 -14.06
CA ASP A 775 -8.83 32.74 -14.18
C ASP A 775 -8.88 34.28 -14.19
N ALA A 776 -8.13 34.93 -13.30
CA ALA A 776 -8.06 36.39 -13.21
C ALA A 776 -7.53 37.03 -14.51
N GLU A 777 -6.41 36.51 -15.04
CA GLU A 777 -5.81 37.00 -16.29
C GLU A 777 -6.71 36.76 -17.50
N ILE A 778 -7.48 35.67 -17.50
CA ILE A 778 -8.46 35.40 -18.57
C ILE A 778 -9.59 36.43 -18.48
N ARG A 779 -10.21 36.58 -17.31
CA ARG A 779 -11.34 37.50 -17.09
C ARG A 779 -10.99 38.96 -17.42
N GLU A 780 -9.77 39.40 -17.11
CA GLU A 780 -9.27 40.74 -17.45
C GLU A 780 -9.30 41.02 -18.97
N LYS A 781 -9.13 39.99 -19.80
CA LYS A 781 -9.13 40.10 -21.27
C LYS A 781 -10.48 39.80 -21.90
N LEU A 782 -11.47 39.33 -21.14
CA LEU A 782 -12.82 39.12 -21.63
C LEU A 782 -13.59 40.45 -21.64
N PRO A 783 -14.53 40.63 -22.60
CA PRO A 783 -15.47 41.74 -22.50
C PRO A 783 -16.37 41.60 -21.25
N GLN A 784 -17.08 42.67 -20.90
CA GLN A 784 -18.11 42.61 -19.87
C GLN A 784 -19.24 41.68 -20.34
N ALA A 785 -19.70 40.81 -19.45
CA ALA A 785 -20.82 39.91 -19.73
C ALA A 785 -22.13 40.71 -19.93
N PRO A 786 -22.96 40.38 -20.93
CA PRO A 786 -24.31 40.90 -21.05
C PRO A 786 -25.18 40.54 -19.84
N ASP A 787 -26.16 41.39 -19.50
CA ASP A 787 -27.08 41.15 -18.37
C ASP A 787 -27.97 39.90 -18.58
N ASP A 788 -28.22 39.51 -19.84
CA ASP A 788 -29.06 38.38 -20.26
C ASP A 788 -28.25 37.11 -20.60
N VAL A 789 -26.96 37.07 -20.27
CA VAL A 789 -26.04 35.97 -20.63
C VAL A 789 -26.50 34.59 -20.14
N SER A 790 -27.24 34.51 -19.03
CA SER A 790 -27.82 33.24 -18.55
C SER A 790 -28.93 32.72 -19.46
N LEU A 791 -29.81 33.61 -19.96
CA LEU A 791 -30.86 33.24 -20.91
C LEU A 791 -30.24 32.80 -22.24
N LEU A 792 -29.22 33.53 -22.68
CA LEU A 792 -28.42 33.18 -23.86
C LEU A 792 -27.79 31.77 -23.73
N ALA A 793 -27.29 31.43 -22.55
CA ALA A 793 -26.72 30.12 -22.28
C ALA A 793 -27.77 29.01 -22.42
N ASP A 794 -28.99 29.22 -21.93
CA ASP A 794 -30.08 28.24 -22.01
C ASP A 794 -30.58 28.04 -23.45
N ASP A 795 -30.74 29.12 -24.22
CA ASP A 795 -31.11 29.05 -25.65
C ASP A 795 -30.06 28.29 -26.47
N ILE A 796 -28.78 28.55 -26.22
CA ILE A 796 -27.66 27.86 -26.87
C ILE A 796 -27.61 26.39 -26.48
N ASP A 797 -27.77 26.07 -25.19
CA ASP A 797 -27.78 24.68 -24.71
C ASP A 797 -28.90 23.90 -25.41
N TYR A 798 -30.11 24.46 -25.47
CA TYR A 798 -31.25 23.85 -26.16
C TYR A 798 -31.00 23.63 -27.66
N ALA A 799 -30.49 24.64 -28.37
CA ALA A 799 -30.31 24.56 -29.83
C ALA A 799 -29.12 23.68 -30.27
N LEU A 800 -28.05 23.65 -29.47
CA LEU A 800 -26.86 22.85 -29.76
C LEU A 800 -26.96 21.44 -29.15
N HIS A 801 -27.98 21.14 -28.35
CA HIS A 801 -28.19 19.81 -27.81
C HIS A 801 -28.39 18.77 -28.93
N PRO A 802 -27.61 17.68 -28.97
CA PRO A 802 -27.72 16.67 -30.01
C PRO A 802 -28.94 15.75 -29.83
N ASP A 803 -29.61 15.42 -30.93
CA ASP A 803 -30.64 14.37 -30.97
C ASP A 803 -29.99 12.98 -30.95
N LEU A 804 -29.86 12.41 -29.75
CA LEU A 804 -29.17 11.14 -29.51
C LEU A 804 -29.80 9.95 -30.24
N ILE A 805 -31.10 9.97 -30.50
CA ILE A 805 -31.79 8.88 -31.20
C ILE A 805 -31.33 8.86 -32.66
N LYS A 806 -31.22 10.02 -33.31
CA LYS A 806 -30.75 10.12 -34.70
C LYS A 806 -29.28 9.77 -34.87
N LEU A 807 -28.48 9.88 -33.81
CA LEU A 807 -27.05 9.57 -33.84
C LEU A 807 -26.78 8.06 -33.72
N LEU A 808 -27.73 7.28 -33.20
CA LEU A 808 -27.59 5.84 -33.00
C LEU A 808 -28.18 5.06 -34.18
N LYS A 809 -27.33 4.31 -34.90
CA LYS A 809 -27.75 3.45 -36.01
C LYS A 809 -28.28 2.10 -35.50
N GLU A 810 -29.48 1.75 -35.92
CA GLU A 810 -29.96 0.37 -35.77
C GLU A 810 -29.30 -0.55 -36.81
N PRO A 811 -29.00 -1.81 -36.47
CA PRO A 811 -28.51 -2.77 -37.46
C PRO A 811 -29.58 -3.04 -38.50
N ASP A 812 -29.20 -3.05 -39.78
CA ASP A 812 -30.09 -3.41 -40.86
C ASP A 812 -30.67 -4.83 -40.65
N ASN A 813 -31.97 -4.97 -40.93
CA ASN A 813 -32.67 -6.24 -40.82
C ASN A 813 -32.74 -6.92 -42.19
N VAL A 814 -32.09 -8.07 -42.32
CA VAL A 814 -32.23 -8.93 -43.50
C VAL A 814 -33.35 -9.95 -43.23
N ASP A 815 -34.43 -9.87 -44.02
CA ASP A 815 -35.52 -10.85 -43.97
C ASP A 815 -35.15 -12.12 -44.73
N PHE A 816 -35.00 -13.22 -44.00
CA PHE A 816 -34.69 -14.54 -44.54
C PHE A 816 -35.94 -15.41 -44.78
N ARG A 817 -37.16 -14.86 -44.63
CA ARG A 817 -38.42 -15.59 -44.78
C ARG A 817 -38.87 -15.76 -46.25
N GLY A 818 -38.31 -14.97 -47.17
CA GLY A 818 -38.59 -15.05 -48.61
C GLY A 818 -37.75 -16.09 -49.39
N ASN A 819 -38.02 -16.23 -50.71
CA ASN A 819 -37.30 -17.17 -51.60
C ASN A 819 -35.78 -16.93 -51.64
N ALA A 820 -35.30 -15.72 -51.35
CA ALA A 820 -33.88 -15.38 -51.25
C ALA A 820 -33.16 -16.01 -50.04
N GLY A 821 -33.89 -16.52 -49.03
CA GLY A 821 -33.33 -17.14 -47.83
C GLY A 821 -33.22 -18.66 -47.87
N LYS A 822 -33.70 -19.32 -48.94
CA LYS A 822 -33.64 -20.77 -49.14
C LYS A 822 -32.18 -21.19 -49.40
N GLY A 823 -31.67 -22.11 -48.58
CA GLY A 823 -30.30 -22.64 -48.70
C GLY A 823 -29.23 -21.93 -47.85
N VAL A 824 -29.55 -20.79 -47.23
CA VAL A 824 -28.61 -20.08 -46.34
C VAL A 824 -28.55 -20.77 -44.99
N SER A 825 -27.36 -21.25 -44.60
CA SER A 825 -27.15 -21.96 -43.33
C SER A 825 -27.44 -21.09 -42.11
N LYS A 826 -27.79 -21.71 -40.98
CA LYS A 826 -27.98 -21.01 -39.69
C LYS A 826 -26.72 -20.24 -39.26
N ALA A 827 -25.54 -20.80 -39.54
CA ALA A 827 -24.25 -20.16 -39.26
C ALA A 827 -24.04 -18.91 -40.13
N THR A 828 -24.35 -18.98 -41.42
CA THR A 828 -24.26 -17.84 -42.35
C THR A 828 -25.23 -16.72 -41.98
N ARG A 829 -26.47 -17.03 -41.61
CA ARG A 829 -27.44 -16.03 -41.10
C ARG A 829 -26.96 -15.37 -39.82
N SER A 830 -26.32 -16.13 -38.92
CA SER A 830 -25.72 -15.61 -37.69
C SER A 830 -24.55 -14.67 -38.00
N LEU A 831 -23.70 -15.04 -38.95
CA LEU A 831 -22.56 -14.22 -39.38
C LEU A 831 -23.03 -12.90 -40.01
N ILE A 832 -23.98 -12.93 -40.95
CA ILE A 832 -24.53 -11.72 -41.60
C ILE A 832 -25.09 -10.75 -40.54
N ARG A 833 -25.90 -11.26 -39.61
CA ARG A 833 -26.44 -10.44 -38.50
C ARG A 833 -25.34 -9.88 -37.61
N SER A 834 -24.26 -10.63 -37.37
CA SER A 834 -23.11 -10.17 -36.60
C SER A 834 -22.37 -9.03 -37.32
N THR A 835 -22.18 -9.14 -38.64
CA THR A 835 -21.51 -8.12 -39.46
C THR A 835 -22.31 -6.81 -39.49
N LEU A 836 -23.61 -6.86 -39.77
CA LEU A 836 -24.48 -5.68 -39.80
C LEU A 836 -24.53 -4.95 -38.44
N ARG A 837 -24.47 -5.71 -37.34
CA ARG A 837 -24.36 -5.13 -35.98
C ARG A 837 -23.03 -4.43 -35.76
N ALA A 838 -21.92 -5.00 -36.24
CA ALA A 838 -20.60 -4.41 -36.14
C ALA A 838 -20.49 -3.13 -36.97
N GLU A 839 -21.10 -3.10 -38.16
CA GLU A 839 -21.21 -1.91 -39.02
C GLU A 839 -22.02 -0.81 -38.33
N ALA A 840 -23.22 -1.12 -37.83
CA ALA A 840 -24.05 -0.16 -37.11
C ALA A 840 -23.38 0.38 -35.83
N TYR A 841 -22.63 -0.45 -35.10
CA TYR A 841 -21.82 -0.01 -33.96
C TYR A 841 -20.69 0.94 -34.39
N THR A 842 -19.99 0.61 -35.47
CA THR A 842 -18.92 1.45 -36.03
C THR A 842 -19.46 2.79 -36.49
N GLU A 843 -20.62 2.81 -37.16
CA GLU A 843 -21.26 4.02 -37.63
C GLU A 843 -21.79 4.87 -36.46
N SER A 844 -22.44 4.25 -35.46
CA SER A 844 -22.86 4.97 -34.24
C SER A 844 -21.67 5.59 -33.51
N THR A 845 -20.53 4.90 -33.45
CA THR A 845 -19.31 5.45 -32.85
C THR A 845 -18.82 6.68 -33.62
N LYS A 846 -18.77 6.60 -34.95
CA LYS A 846 -18.40 7.74 -35.82
C LYS A 846 -19.35 8.93 -35.65
N ASN A 847 -20.66 8.68 -35.56
CA ASN A 847 -21.67 9.72 -35.33
C ASN A 847 -21.52 10.38 -33.95
N LEU A 848 -21.12 9.62 -32.94
CA LEU A 848 -20.86 10.17 -31.61
C LEU A 848 -19.56 10.97 -31.55
N ASP A 849 -18.56 10.62 -32.36
CA ASP A 849 -17.33 11.40 -32.44
C ASP A 849 -17.57 12.81 -33.01
N SER A 850 -18.56 12.97 -33.91
CA SER A 850 -18.95 14.27 -34.48
C SER A 850 -19.83 15.12 -33.57
N VAL A 851 -20.29 14.59 -32.43
CA VAL A 851 -21.04 15.35 -31.43
C VAL A 851 -20.17 16.45 -30.84
N LEU A 852 -20.72 17.65 -30.74
CA LEU A 852 -20.04 18.81 -30.16
C LEU A 852 -19.76 18.59 -28.68
N LEU A 853 -18.62 19.09 -28.22
CA LEU A 853 -18.37 19.26 -26.80
C LEU A 853 -19.29 20.39 -26.29
N ASN A 854 -20.19 20.09 -25.34
CA ASN A 854 -21.13 21.08 -24.81
C ASN A 854 -20.49 21.98 -23.74
N TRP A 855 -19.47 22.77 -24.10
CA TRP A 855 -18.73 23.61 -23.15
C TRP A 855 -19.26 25.03 -23.01
N LEU A 856 -19.84 25.57 -24.09
CA LEU A 856 -20.15 26.99 -24.21
C LEU A 856 -21.26 27.47 -23.25
N PRO A 857 -22.41 26.77 -23.09
CA PRO A 857 -23.43 27.21 -22.12
C PRO A 857 -22.86 27.33 -20.70
N GLN A 858 -22.05 26.36 -20.29
CA GLN A 858 -21.41 26.37 -18.99
C GLN A 858 -20.39 27.51 -18.86
N PHE A 859 -19.62 27.79 -19.92
CA PHE A 859 -18.72 28.94 -19.95
C PHE A 859 -19.49 30.26 -19.76
N LEU A 860 -20.60 30.45 -20.49
CA LEU A 860 -21.41 31.67 -20.46
C LEU A 860 -22.01 31.92 -19.08
N ARG A 861 -22.52 30.87 -18.42
CA ARG A 861 -23.03 30.94 -17.04
C ARG A 861 -21.97 31.41 -16.04
N ILE A 862 -20.75 30.86 -16.11
CA ILE A 862 -19.62 31.27 -15.25
C ILE A 862 -19.12 32.68 -15.58
N TRP A 863 -19.17 33.07 -16.86
CA TRP A 863 -18.83 34.42 -17.30
C TRP A 863 -19.88 35.44 -16.80
N GLY A 864 -21.15 35.03 -16.72
CA GLY A 864 -22.26 35.79 -16.16
C GLY A 864 -22.32 35.90 -14.64
N GLY A 865 -21.39 35.26 -13.91
CA GLY A 865 -21.26 35.40 -12.46
C GLY A 865 -21.58 34.15 -11.64
N GLU A 866 -21.93 33.03 -12.27
CA GLU A 866 -21.99 31.75 -11.55
C GLU A 866 -20.61 31.33 -11.03
N LYS A 867 -20.57 30.57 -9.93
CA LYS A 867 -19.33 30.06 -9.36
C LYS A 867 -18.63 29.10 -10.33
N GLY A 868 -17.42 29.46 -10.74
CA GLY A 868 -16.59 28.65 -11.61
C GLY A 868 -15.25 29.31 -11.87
N ALA A 869 -14.40 28.60 -12.60
CA ALA A 869 -13.05 29.07 -12.93
C ALA A 869 -12.67 28.73 -14.36
N PHE A 870 -11.86 29.60 -14.95
CA PHE A 870 -11.22 29.40 -16.24
C PHE A 870 -9.72 29.19 -16.07
N ARG A 871 -9.13 28.36 -16.92
CA ARG A 871 -7.67 28.22 -17.01
C ARG A 871 -7.28 27.92 -18.43
N CYS A 872 -6.17 28.46 -18.93
CA CYS A 872 -5.67 28.10 -20.25
C CYS A 872 -4.21 27.68 -20.20
N GLN A 873 -3.95 26.39 -20.42
CA GLN A 873 -2.60 25.83 -20.43
C GLN A 873 -2.34 25.08 -21.75
N TRP A 874 -1.20 25.34 -22.40
CA TRP A 874 -0.82 24.71 -23.67
C TRP A 874 -1.93 24.74 -24.75
N ASN A 875 -2.53 25.91 -24.97
CA ASN A 875 -3.61 26.14 -25.94
C ASN A 875 -4.88 25.28 -25.69
N THR A 876 -5.10 24.86 -24.45
CA THR A 876 -6.31 24.15 -24.02
C THR A 876 -6.99 25.00 -22.94
N LEU A 877 -8.23 25.42 -23.20
CA LEU A 877 -9.05 26.17 -22.25
C LEU A 877 -9.79 25.16 -21.37
N THR A 878 -9.56 25.20 -20.07
CA THR A 878 -10.31 24.46 -19.06
C THR A 878 -11.42 25.35 -18.51
N VAL A 879 -12.66 24.85 -18.56
CA VAL A 879 -13.83 25.45 -17.92
C VAL A 879 -14.20 24.58 -16.73
N ALA A 880 -14.05 25.09 -15.52
CA ALA A 880 -14.34 24.39 -14.28
C ALA A 880 -15.63 24.92 -13.64
N SER A 881 -16.54 24.01 -13.33
CA SER A 881 -17.84 24.28 -12.73
C SER A 881 -18.07 23.36 -11.53
N ARG A 882 -19.03 23.73 -10.67
CA ARG A 882 -19.47 22.87 -9.58
C ARG A 882 -20.24 21.66 -10.12
N ASP A 883 -19.85 20.46 -9.68
CA ASP A 883 -20.57 19.21 -9.95
C ASP A 883 -21.44 18.86 -8.74
N GLU A 884 -22.76 19.00 -8.89
CA GLU A 884 -23.70 18.77 -7.79
C GLU A 884 -24.13 17.30 -7.68
N LYS A 885 -23.80 16.42 -8.64
CA LYS A 885 -24.32 15.04 -8.69
C LYS A 885 -24.21 14.29 -7.36
N HIS A 886 -23.02 14.29 -6.76
CA HIS A 886 -22.79 13.60 -5.49
C HIS A 886 -23.37 14.35 -4.29
N ALA A 887 -23.26 15.68 -4.28
CA ALA A 887 -23.83 16.51 -3.22
C ALA A 887 -25.36 16.36 -3.16
N ASP A 888 -26.00 16.26 -4.31
CA ASP A 888 -27.44 16.06 -4.42
C ASP A 888 -27.87 14.66 -4.00
N ILE A 889 -27.10 13.61 -4.35
CA ILE A 889 -27.29 12.26 -3.80
C ILE A 889 -27.20 12.27 -2.26
N VAL A 890 -26.19 12.93 -1.71
CA VAL A 890 -26.05 13.11 -0.24
C VAL A 890 -27.28 13.80 0.34
N LYS A 891 -27.73 14.91 -0.26
CA LYS A 891 -28.90 15.67 0.16
C LYS A 891 -30.22 14.93 -0.09
N ALA A 892 -30.25 13.89 -0.90
CA ALA A 892 -31.44 13.08 -1.14
C ALA A 892 -31.59 11.96 -0.09
N PHE A 893 -30.48 11.36 0.35
CA PHE A 893 -30.49 10.31 1.38
C PHE A 893 -31.16 10.75 2.68
N ASN A 894 -31.83 9.81 3.35
CA ASN A 894 -32.45 10.03 4.66
C ASN A 894 -31.40 10.40 5.72
N PHE A 895 -30.27 9.71 5.70
CA PHE A 895 -29.19 9.83 6.68
C PHE A 895 -27.85 9.47 6.05
N ASN A 896 -26.79 10.21 6.39
CA ASN A 896 -25.45 10.03 5.83
C ASN A 896 -24.40 9.93 6.94
N VAL A 897 -23.52 8.94 6.79
CA VAL A 897 -22.33 8.78 7.62
C VAL A 897 -21.09 8.87 6.73
N PHE A 898 -20.26 9.88 6.95
CA PHE A 898 -18.99 10.08 6.25
C PHE A 898 -17.85 9.50 7.09
N LEU A 899 -17.16 8.51 6.53
CA LEU A 899 -16.02 7.85 7.18
C LEU A 899 -14.72 8.45 6.64
N ASP A 900 -14.22 9.48 7.30
CA ASP A 900 -12.97 10.11 6.90
C ASP A 900 -12.28 10.73 8.13
N ALA A 901 -11.19 10.09 8.55
CA ALA A 901 -10.42 10.55 9.71
C ALA A 901 -9.76 11.91 9.46
N THR A 902 -9.42 12.20 8.21
CA THR A 902 -8.50 13.28 7.88
C THR A 902 -9.19 14.52 7.35
N VAL A 903 -10.32 14.38 6.64
CA VAL A 903 -10.98 15.52 6.00
C VAL A 903 -11.27 16.69 6.94
N ASP A 904 -10.94 17.91 6.52
CA ASP A 904 -11.36 19.12 7.23
C ASP A 904 -12.90 19.25 7.18
N PRO A 905 -13.60 19.38 8.33
CA PRO A 905 -15.06 19.44 8.35
C PRO A 905 -15.67 20.63 7.61
N ASP A 906 -14.96 21.77 7.56
CA ASP A 906 -15.43 22.97 6.87
C ASP A 906 -15.32 22.75 5.35
N ILE A 907 -14.22 22.13 4.89
CA ILE A 907 -14.07 21.72 3.49
C ILE A 907 -15.17 20.72 3.12
N LEU A 908 -15.43 19.70 3.95
CA LEU A 908 -16.49 18.73 3.66
C LEU A 908 -17.87 19.40 3.58
N ALA A 909 -18.21 20.28 4.52
CA ALA A 909 -19.48 21.02 4.49
C ALA A 909 -19.62 21.87 3.21
N LEU A 910 -18.54 22.54 2.79
CA LEU A 910 -18.50 23.31 1.53
C LEU A 910 -18.71 22.42 0.30
N ARG A 911 -18.06 21.25 0.26
CA ARG A 911 -18.22 20.25 -0.81
C ARG A 911 -19.65 19.74 -0.90
N LEU A 912 -20.27 19.46 0.24
CA LEU A 912 -21.66 19.03 0.33
C LEU A 912 -22.67 20.16 0.04
N GLY A 913 -22.24 21.41 0.15
CA GLY A 913 -23.12 22.56 0.01
C GLY A 913 -24.15 22.66 1.16
N ILE A 914 -23.74 22.28 2.38
CA ILE A 914 -24.57 22.34 3.59
C ILE A 914 -23.96 23.31 4.61
N PRO A 915 -24.76 23.92 5.50
CA PRO A 915 -24.25 24.70 6.61
C PRO A 915 -23.37 23.85 7.54
N ARG A 916 -22.24 24.41 8.01
CA ARG A 916 -21.28 23.69 8.87
C ARG A 916 -21.89 23.10 10.14
N HIS A 917 -22.88 23.76 10.74
CA HIS A 917 -23.52 23.32 11.97
C HIS A 917 -24.47 22.12 11.78
N GLU A 918 -24.86 21.78 10.55
CA GLU A 918 -25.65 20.57 10.26
C GLU A 918 -24.77 19.31 10.22
N LEU A 919 -23.45 19.46 10.03
CA LEU A 919 -22.49 18.37 10.01
C LEU A 919 -21.98 18.07 11.42
N LEU A 920 -22.49 16.99 12.02
CA LEU A 920 -22.03 16.51 13.31
C LEU A 920 -20.65 15.88 13.19
N VAL A 921 -19.65 16.41 13.89
CA VAL A 921 -18.29 15.84 13.91
C VAL A 921 -18.09 15.03 15.18
N ILE A 922 -17.90 13.72 15.01
CA ILE A 922 -17.65 12.79 16.10
C ILE A 922 -16.30 12.10 15.92
N GLU A 923 -15.68 11.76 17.04
CA GLU A 923 -14.42 11.03 17.06
C GLU A 923 -14.38 10.08 18.26
N LYS A 924 -14.05 8.81 18.04
CA LYS A 924 -13.77 7.88 19.13
C LYS A 924 -12.43 8.25 19.77
N SER A 925 -12.34 8.17 21.10
CA SER A 925 -11.12 8.46 21.86
C SER A 925 -9.84 7.95 21.16
N LYS A 926 -8.91 8.86 20.84
CA LYS A 926 -7.68 8.53 20.10
C LYS A 926 -6.86 7.46 20.84
N PRO A 927 -6.36 6.44 20.14
CA PRO A 927 -5.45 5.47 20.75
C PRO A 927 -4.05 6.08 20.96
N SER A 928 -3.22 5.41 21.76
CA SER A 928 -1.85 5.85 22.02
C SER A 928 -0.92 5.50 20.85
N TYR A 929 -0.02 6.41 20.50
CA TYR A 929 1.02 6.26 19.47
C TYR A 929 2.45 6.35 20.05
N GLN A 930 2.62 6.03 21.35
CA GLN A 930 3.92 6.09 22.04
C GLN A 930 5.01 5.19 21.43
N ASN A 931 4.61 4.14 20.73
CA ASN A 931 5.53 3.22 20.03
C ASN A 931 5.93 3.72 18.62
N LEU A 932 5.35 4.82 18.14
CA LEU A 932 5.63 5.39 16.83
C LEU A 932 6.65 6.52 16.94
N ARG A 933 7.71 6.40 16.12
CA ARG A 933 8.71 7.43 15.92
C ARG A 933 8.64 7.95 14.49
N ILE A 934 8.52 9.26 14.32
CA ILE A 934 8.52 9.93 13.03
C ILE A 934 9.84 10.69 12.88
N ILE A 935 10.56 10.41 11.80
CA ILE A 935 11.83 11.07 11.46
C ILE A 935 11.63 11.86 10.18
N GLN A 936 11.55 13.19 10.31
CA GLN A 936 11.63 14.08 9.16
C GLN A 936 13.07 14.14 8.66
N VAL A 937 13.25 13.91 7.36
CA VAL A 937 14.54 14.00 6.68
C VAL A 937 14.53 15.22 5.77
N ASN A 938 15.30 16.24 6.15
CA ASN A 938 15.45 17.48 5.40
C ASN A 938 16.64 17.41 4.43
N GLY A 939 16.73 18.37 3.51
CA GLY A 939 17.87 18.52 2.59
C GLY A 939 17.58 18.06 1.17
N PHE A 940 16.36 17.55 0.92
CA PHE A 940 15.83 17.20 -0.40
C PHE A 940 14.90 18.28 -0.99
N GLY A 941 14.64 19.37 -0.26
CA GLY A 941 13.62 20.34 -0.64
C GLY A 941 12.21 19.74 -0.51
N GLN A 942 11.25 20.27 -1.28
CA GLN A 942 9.89 19.73 -1.33
C GLN A 942 9.82 18.33 -2.00
N LEU A 943 10.88 17.95 -2.72
CA LEU A 943 11.01 16.69 -3.46
C LEU A 943 9.79 16.40 -4.37
N GLY A 944 9.55 17.31 -5.32
CA GLY A 944 8.35 17.31 -6.18
C GLY A 944 8.27 16.16 -7.19
N LYS A 945 7.12 16.09 -7.88
CA LYS A 945 6.75 14.99 -8.82
C LYS A 945 7.68 14.80 -10.00
N LYS A 946 8.36 15.86 -10.43
CA LYS A 946 9.37 15.84 -11.49
C LYS A 946 10.71 16.17 -10.85
N ARG A 947 11.62 15.20 -10.87
CA ARG A 947 12.96 15.30 -10.28
C ARG A 947 13.99 15.34 -11.39
N SER A 948 15.08 16.09 -11.19
CA SER A 948 16.25 16.03 -12.07
C SER A 948 16.99 14.70 -11.87
N ASP A 949 17.83 14.31 -12.83
CA ASP A 949 18.60 13.05 -12.74
C ASP A 949 19.48 13.00 -11.47
N SER A 950 20.09 14.14 -11.10
CA SER A 950 20.87 14.26 -9.86
C SER A 950 20.02 14.03 -8.61
N LEU A 951 18.78 14.57 -8.57
CA LEU A 951 17.89 14.38 -7.43
C LEU A 951 17.33 12.96 -7.36
N ASN A 952 17.07 12.32 -8.51
CA ASN A 952 16.71 10.89 -8.56
C ASN A 952 17.83 10.00 -8.01
N GLN A 953 19.08 10.27 -8.38
CA GLN A 953 20.24 9.54 -7.86
C GLN A 953 20.36 9.70 -6.34
N GLN A 954 20.18 10.92 -5.81
CA GLN A 954 20.18 11.19 -4.37
C GLN A 954 19.10 10.38 -3.63
N VAL A 955 17.87 10.33 -4.16
CA VAL A 955 16.77 9.53 -3.59
C VAL A 955 17.10 8.03 -3.61
N GLN A 956 17.64 7.51 -4.71
CA GLN A 956 18.01 6.09 -4.82
C GLN A 956 19.10 5.70 -3.80
N LEU A 957 20.10 6.56 -3.60
CA LEU A 957 21.13 6.37 -2.58
C LEU A 957 20.52 6.31 -1.18
N PHE A 958 19.59 7.23 -0.87
CA PHE A 958 18.94 7.24 0.43
C PHE A 958 18.01 6.04 0.65
N GLN A 959 17.24 5.62 -0.37
CA GLN A 959 16.44 4.40 -0.32
C GLN A 959 17.31 3.16 -0.08
N ALA A 960 18.48 3.08 -0.74
CA ALA A 960 19.43 1.99 -0.51
C ALA A 960 19.96 1.99 0.94
N TRP A 961 20.31 3.17 1.48
CA TRP A 961 20.73 3.31 2.87
C TRP A 961 19.62 2.89 3.86
N LEU A 962 18.37 3.28 3.61
CA LEU A 962 17.24 2.89 4.44
C LEU A 962 16.99 1.37 4.42
N ARG A 963 17.13 0.70 3.25
CA ARG A 963 17.05 -0.76 3.12
C ARG A 963 18.16 -1.50 3.87
N GLN A 964 19.34 -0.89 4.03
CA GLN A 964 20.40 -1.46 4.86
C GLN A 964 20.08 -1.35 6.36
N LYS A 965 19.38 -0.28 6.76
CA LYS A 965 19.03 -0.03 8.17
C LYS A 965 17.82 -0.84 8.64
N HIS A 966 16.85 -1.06 7.76
CA HIS A 966 15.59 -1.74 8.05
C HIS A 966 15.37 -2.87 7.04
N SER A 967 15.28 -4.11 7.50
CA SER A 967 15.14 -5.29 6.63
C SER A 967 13.78 -5.41 5.95
N ASP A 968 12.75 -4.81 6.54
CA ASP A 968 11.34 -4.87 6.15
C ASP A 968 10.75 -3.47 5.91
N ILE A 969 11.54 -2.52 5.40
CA ILE A 969 11.04 -1.19 5.03
C ILE A 969 10.44 -1.19 3.63
N ASP A 970 9.34 -0.45 3.48
CA ASP A 970 8.74 -0.11 2.19
C ASP A 970 8.66 1.41 1.98
N PHE A 971 8.36 1.82 0.74
CA PHE A 971 8.42 3.21 0.31
C PHE A 971 7.10 3.69 -0.30
N ILE A 972 6.71 4.91 0.06
CA ILE A 972 5.70 5.71 -0.63
C ILE A 972 6.45 6.82 -1.37
N ASP A 973 6.31 6.91 -2.69
CA ASP A 973 7.09 7.86 -3.49
C ASP A 973 6.19 8.73 -4.39
N TRP A 974 6.24 10.06 -4.20
CA TRP A 974 5.43 11.04 -4.91
C TRP A 974 6.05 11.44 -6.26
N LEU A 975 6.15 10.48 -7.19
CA LEU A 975 6.67 10.68 -8.56
C LEU A 975 5.56 10.70 -9.61
N ALA A 976 5.80 11.43 -10.71
CA ALA A 976 4.99 11.35 -11.92
C ALA A 976 5.29 10.03 -12.68
N PHE A 977 4.53 8.97 -12.40
CA PHE A 977 4.57 7.67 -13.09
C PHE A 977 5.89 6.85 -12.93
N SER A 978 6.04 6.21 -11.77
CA SER A 978 6.81 4.97 -11.59
C SER A 978 5.86 3.80 -11.25
N ASP A 979 6.35 2.55 -11.31
CA ASP A 979 5.57 1.32 -11.05
C ASP A 979 4.98 1.18 -9.62
N PHE A 980 5.28 2.13 -8.72
CA PHE A 980 4.65 2.27 -7.41
C PHE A 980 3.62 3.39 -7.46
N ALA A 981 2.44 3.06 -7.99
CA ALA A 981 1.35 3.99 -8.18
C ALA A 981 0.86 4.58 -6.84
N HIS A 982 0.83 5.91 -6.81
CA HIS A 982 0.29 6.81 -5.78
C HIS A 982 -1.04 6.33 -5.15
N PHE A 983 -1.92 5.64 -5.88
CA PHE A 983 -3.04 4.88 -5.31
C PHE A 983 -3.41 3.68 -6.20
N ARG A 984 -2.53 2.65 -6.29
CA ARG A 984 -2.98 1.34 -6.80
C ARG A 984 -3.97 0.65 -5.83
N GLU A 985 -4.00 1.11 -4.58
CA GLU A 985 -4.75 0.60 -3.43
C GLU A 985 -5.40 1.76 -2.66
N GLY A 986 -6.55 1.53 -2.00
CA GLY A 986 -7.22 2.55 -1.17
C GLY A 986 -6.34 3.07 -0.01
N ARG A 987 -6.68 4.23 0.58
CA ARG A 987 -5.92 4.78 1.74
C ARG A 987 -5.93 3.79 2.92
N GLY A 988 -6.95 2.91 2.98
CA GLY A 988 -7.11 1.85 3.99
C GLY A 988 -6.32 0.55 3.80
N SER A 989 -5.35 0.44 2.88
CA SER A 989 -4.59 -0.81 2.65
C SER A 989 -3.93 -1.35 3.94
N ASN A 990 -4.00 -2.67 4.12
CA ASN A 990 -3.35 -3.39 5.22
C ASN A 990 -1.90 -3.78 4.92
N GLN A 991 -1.37 -3.44 3.73
CA GLN A 991 -0.06 -3.91 3.26
C GLN A 991 1.07 -3.63 4.25
N PHE A 992 1.06 -2.43 4.86
CA PHE A 992 2.16 -1.96 5.71
C PHE A 992 1.97 -2.26 7.21
N ILE A 993 0.91 -2.99 7.59
CA ILE A 993 0.57 -3.24 9.00
C ILE A 993 1.68 -3.99 9.75
N ASN A 994 2.42 -4.87 9.07
CA ASN A 994 3.47 -5.69 9.68
C ASN A 994 4.88 -5.09 9.53
N HIS A 995 5.03 -3.95 8.87
CA HIS A 995 6.34 -3.34 8.64
C HIS A 995 6.81 -2.59 9.88
N SER A 996 8.08 -2.78 10.24
CA SER A 996 8.74 -2.04 11.33
C SER A 996 9.06 -0.60 10.93
N ALA A 997 9.26 -0.34 9.64
CA ALA A 997 9.51 0.98 9.10
C ALA A 997 8.78 1.25 7.78
N LEU A 998 8.43 2.51 7.54
CA LEU A 998 7.84 3.01 6.30
C LEU A 998 8.44 4.38 5.98
N ALA A 999 8.71 4.68 4.73
CA ALA A 999 9.25 5.98 4.34
C ALA A 999 8.45 6.63 3.20
N SER A 1000 8.04 7.88 3.40
CA SER A 1000 7.39 8.72 2.40
C SER A 1000 8.38 9.71 1.78
N PHE A 1001 8.42 9.76 0.45
CA PHE A 1001 9.31 10.61 -0.33
C PHE A 1001 8.53 11.67 -1.12
N GLY A 1002 8.73 12.93 -0.75
CA GLY A 1002 8.08 14.07 -1.38
C GLY A 1002 6.93 14.62 -0.56
N THR A 1003 6.70 15.93 -0.71
CA THR A 1003 5.50 16.54 -0.16
C THR A 1003 4.30 16.19 -1.04
N PRO A 1004 3.18 15.71 -0.47
CA PRO A 1004 2.05 15.17 -1.23
C PRO A 1004 1.17 16.25 -1.87
N TYR A 1005 1.77 17.18 -2.62
CA TYR A 1005 1.03 18.22 -3.31
C TYR A 1005 0.13 17.64 -4.39
N GLN A 1006 -1.16 17.96 -4.30
CA GLN A 1006 -2.05 17.81 -5.44
C GLN A 1006 -1.68 18.80 -6.55
N ASN A 1007 -2.34 18.69 -7.70
CA ASN A 1007 -2.15 19.68 -8.76
C ASN A 1007 -2.70 21.03 -8.27
N ILE A 1008 -1.81 22.01 -8.07
CA ILE A 1008 -2.18 23.34 -7.54
C ILE A 1008 -3.25 23.98 -8.43
N GLY A 1009 -3.12 23.90 -9.76
CA GLY A 1009 -4.13 24.43 -10.68
C GLY A 1009 -5.50 23.77 -10.51
N SER A 1010 -5.54 22.46 -10.23
CA SER A 1010 -6.79 21.76 -9.90
C SER A 1010 -7.37 22.21 -8.56
N LEU A 1011 -6.54 22.42 -7.53
CA LEU A 1011 -6.97 22.94 -6.22
C LEU A 1011 -7.47 24.40 -6.32
N GLN A 1012 -6.84 25.23 -7.15
CA GLN A 1012 -7.29 26.61 -7.41
C GLN A 1012 -8.70 26.59 -8.00
N MET A 1013 -8.92 25.76 -9.03
CA MET A 1013 -10.23 25.62 -9.66
C MET A 1013 -11.28 25.08 -8.67
N GLU A 1014 -10.95 24.05 -7.87
CA GLU A 1014 -11.87 23.54 -6.84
C GLU A 1014 -12.19 24.59 -5.77
N TYR A 1015 -11.19 25.35 -5.31
CA TYR A 1015 -11.40 26.41 -4.33
C TYR A 1015 -12.34 27.49 -4.88
N GLN A 1016 -12.12 27.92 -6.12
CA GLN A 1016 -12.95 28.92 -6.79
C GLN A 1016 -14.38 28.41 -7.05
N THR A 1017 -14.57 27.15 -7.48
CA THR A 1017 -15.90 26.58 -7.73
C THR A 1017 -16.71 26.40 -6.44
N LEU A 1018 -16.04 26.08 -5.32
CA LEU A 1018 -16.69 25.95 -4.01
C LEU A 1018 -17.00 27.32 -3.38
N THR A 1019 -16.02 28.21 -3.34
CA THR A 1019 -16.09 29.46 -2.54
C THR A 1019 -16.50 30.68 -3.36
N GLY A 1020 -16.21 30.71 -4.66
CA GLY A 1020 -16.31 31.90 -5.52
C GLY A 1020 -15.22 32.94 -5.26
N LYS A 1021 -14.25 32.67 -4.38
CA LYS A 1021 -13.17 33.60 -4.04
C LYS A 1021 -11.95 33.39 -4.92
N SER A 1022 -11.14 34.43 -5.09
CA SER A 1022 -9.85 34.35 -5.80
C SER A 1022 -8.87 33.42 -5.05
N PRO A 1023 -8.07 32.61 -5.75
CA PRO A 1023 -7.19 31.60 -5.16
C PRO A 1023 -5.82 32.19 -4.77
N ASP A 1024 -5.84 33.28 -4.01
CA ASP A 1024 -4.67 34.00 -3.51
C ASP A 1024 -4.78 34.28 -2.00
N GLY A 1025 -3.64 34.54 -1.36
CA GLY A 1025 -3.57 34.85 0.07
C GLY A 1025 -3.63 33.65 1.00
N GLU A 1026 -3.80 33.93 2.30
CA GLU A 1026 -3.68 32.95 3.38
C GLU A 1026 -4.81 31.90 3.37
N GLU A 1027 -6.04 32.27 2.95
CA GLU A 1027 -7.19 31.36 2.92
C GLU A 1027 -6.98 30.21 1.92
N PHE A 1028 -6.48 30.53 0.72
CA PHE A 1028 -6.17 29.51 -0.29
C PHE A 1028 -4.98 28.65 0.13
N GLN A 1029 -3.94 29.25 0.71
CA GLN A 1029 -2.81 28.47 1.24
C GLN A 1029 -3.25 27.49 2.34
N ALA A 1030 -4.14 27.91 3.23
CA ALA A 1030 -4.72 27.04 4.25
C ALA A 1030 -5.55 25.89 3.63
N PHE A 1031 -6.26 26.15 2.54
CA PHE A 1031 -6.97 25.12 1.78
C PHE A 1031 -5.99 24.10 1.17
N VAL A 1032 -4.88 24.55 0.58
CA VAL A 1032 -3.82 23.67 0.06
C VAL A 1032 -3.16 22.85 1.18
N ASP A 1033 -2.80 23.51 2.28
CA ASP A 1033 -2.14 22.88 3.43
C ASP A 1033 -3.03 21.80 4.04
N ALA A 1034 -4.35 22.03 4.16
CA ALA A 1034 -5.29 21.02 4.63
C ALA A 1034 -5.22 19.74 3.77
N HIS A 1035 -5.24 19.86 2.44
CA HIS A 1035 -5.13 18.70 1.54
C HIS A 1035 -3.79 17.97 1.68
N VAL A 1036 -2.68 18.70 1.84
CA VAL A 1036 -1.34 18.10 2.04
C VAL A 1036 -1.28 17.37 3.39
N GLN A 1037 -1.75 18.01 4.46
CA GLN A 1037 -1.75 17.44 5.81
C GLN A 1037 -2.62 16.18 5.91
N GLU A 1038 -3.79 16.18 5.25
CA GLU A 1038 -4.66 15.01 5.13
C GLU A 1038 -3.91 13.80 4.56
N GLU A 1039 -3.13 13.99 3.50
CA GLU A 1039 -2.33 12.91 2.90
C GLU A 1039 -1.26 12.39 3.84
N ILE A 1040 -0.49 13.27 4.48
CA ILE A 1040 0.59 12.87 5.38
C ILE A 1040 0.03 12.06 6.57
N VAL A 1041 -1.10 12.46 7.15
CA VAL A 1041 -1.74 11.71 8.25
C VAL A 1041 -2.15 10.32 7.79
N GLN A 1042 -2.70 10.20 6.58
CA GLN A 1042 -3.07 8.90 6.00
C GLN A 1042 -1.86 8.00 5.78
N GLU A 1043 -0.76 8.53 5.25
CA GLU A 1043 0.48 7.77 5.03
C GLU A 1043 1.03 7.17 6.32
N VAL A 1044 1.10 7.98 7.38
CA VAL A 1044 1.54 7.53 8.70
C VAL A 1044 0.56 6.49 9.26
N GLY A 1045 -0.75 6.73 9.08
CA GLY A 1045 -1.83 5.84 9.52
C GLY A 1045 -1.78 4.42 8.93
N ARG A 1046 -1.12 4.21 7.79
CA ARG A 1046 -0.97 2.89 7.15
C ARG A 1046 -0.19 1.88 8.00
N MET A 1047 0.70 2.35 8.88
CA MET A 1047 1.48 1.47 9.77
C MET A 1047 0.65 0.89 10.92
N ARG A 1048 -0.51 1.50 11.25
CA ARG A 1048 -1.39 1.11 12.37
C ARG A 1048 -0.66 0.82 13.68
N SER A 1049 0.32 1.65 14.02
CA SER A 1049 1.20 1.45 15.18
C SER A 1049 0.44 1.24 16.48
N HIS A 1050 -0.72 1.87 16.64
CA HIS A 1050 -1.58 1.71 17.83
C HIS A 1050 -2.13 0.29 18.04
N LEU A 1051 -2.14 -0.58 17.03
CA LEU A 1051 -2.62 -1.97 17.17
C LEU A 1051 -1.57 -2.90 17.79
N ASP A 1052 -0.29 -2.50 17.78
CA ASP A 1052 0.81 -3.27 18.36
C ASP A 1052 1.76 -2.34 19.12
N LEU A 1053 1.37 -1.98 20.34
CA LEU A 1053 2.15 -1.08 21.22
C LEU A 1053 3.50 -1.69 21.66
N MET A 1054 3.69 -3.00 21.50
CA MET A 1054 4.93 -3.68 21.90
C MET A 1054 6.03 -3.54 20.83
N GLN A 1055 5.65 -3.37 19.57
CA GLN A 1055 6.59 -3.16 18.48
C GLN A 1055 6.84 -1.67 18.28
N GLN A 1056 8.11 -1.25 18.38
CA GLN A 1056 8.51 0.10 18.00
C GLN A 1056 8.48 0.23 16.48
N LYS A 1057 7.82 1.27 15.97
CA LYS A 1057 7.69 1.54 14.53
C LYS A 1057 8.30 2.88 14.16
N THR A 1058 8.92 2.95 12.97
CA THR A 1058 9.57 4.17 12.48
C THR A 1058 8.96 4.63 11.15
N PHE A 1059 8.46 5.86 11.09
CA PHE A 1059 8.02 6.48 9.84
C PHE A 1059 9.02 7.56 9.42
N TYR A 1060 9.55 7.50 8.21
CA TYR A 1060 10.40 8.55 7.64
C TYR A 1060 9.58 9.45 6.74
N PHE A 1061 9.66 10.76 6.94
CA PHE A 1061 9.08 11.75 6.04
C PHE A 1061 10.20 12.53 5.36
N VAL A 1062 10.44 12.26 4.07
CA VAL A 1062 11.58 12.78 3.30
C VAL A 1062 11.13 13.95 2.43
N ALA A 1063 10.96 15.11 3.07
CA ALA A 1063 10.75 16.41 2.44
C ALA A 1063 10.86 17.55 3.46
N ASP A 1064 11.15 18.75 2.95
CA ASP A 1064 11.24 19.99 3.73
C ASP A 1064 9.83 20.59 3.98
N TYR A 1065 8.97 19.91 4.75
CA TYR A 1065 7.60 20.36 5.11
C TYR A 1065 7.36 20.33 6.63
N ASP A 1066 6.58 21.26 7.20
CA ASP A 1066 6.32 21.26 8.66
C ASP A 1066 5.34 20.15 9.07
N ILE A 1067 5.88 19.07 9.65
CA ILE A 1067 5.07 17.93 10.10
C ILE A 1067 4.65 17.99 11.57
N ARG A 1068 4.86 19.11 12.28
CA ARG A 1068 4.56 19.18 13.73
C ARG A 1068 3.09 19.03 14.06
N PHE A 1069 2.20 19.29 13.11
CA PHE A 1069 0.77 19.06 13.28
C PHE A 1069 0.44 17.58 13.56
N LEU A 1070 1.30 16.63 13.16
CA LEU A 1070 1.13 15.20 13.46
C LEU A 1070 1.14 14.89 14.96
N ALA A 1071 1.78 15.71 15.79
CA ALA A 1071 1.74 15.54 17.24
C ALA A 1071 0.32 15.76 17.83
N LEU A 1072 -0.52 16.53 17.14
CA LEU A 1072 -1.93 16.71 17.49
C LEU A 1072 -2.78 15.53 16.99
N GLU A 1073 -2.42 14.97 15.84
CA GLU A 1073 -3.15 13.85 15.25
C GLU A 1073 -2.81 12.49 15.88
N LEU A 1074 -1.60 12.33 16.40
CA LEU A 1074 -1.06 11.06 16.90
C LEU A 1074 -0.57 11.21 18.35
N PRO A 1075 -1.45 11.09 19.36
CA PRO A 1075 -1.08 11.31 20.75
C PRO A 1075 0.06 10.40 21.23
N GLY A 1076 1.12 11.00 21.77
CA GLY A 1076 2.29 10.27 22.30
C GLY A 1076 3.37 9.95 21.27
N VAL A 1077 3.19 10.32 19.99
CA VAL A 1077 4.20 10.12 18.95
C VAL A 1077 5.50 10.89 19.26
N THR A 1078 6.64 10.30 18.91
CA THR A 1078 7.94 11.01 18.94
C THR A 1078 8.24 11.56 17.56
N ILE A 1079 8.47 12.86 17.41
CA ILE A 1079 8.84 13.49 16.12
C ILE A 1079 10.24 14.07 16.22
N GLU A 1080 11.10 13.69 15.27
CA GLU A 1080 12.47 14.17 15.13
C GLU A 1080 12.69 14.76 13.74
N SER A 1081 13.61 15.72 13.62
CA SER A 1081 13.99 16.34 12.35
C SER A 1081 15.49 16.26 12.17
N VAL A 1082 15.93 15.69 11.05
CA VAL A 1082 17.34 15.40 10.77
C VAL A 1082 17.67 15.78 9.32
N ASP A 1083 18.83 16.36 9.07
CA ASP A 1083 19.30 16.59 7.70
C ASP A 1083 19.83 15.29 7.07
N VAL A 1084 19.51 15.04 5.80
CA VAL A 1084 19.97 13.85 5.06
C VAL A 1084 21.48 13.69 5.14
N VAL A 1085 22.24 14.78 5.14
CA VAL A 1085 23.72 14.72 5.15
C VAL A 1085 24.27 14.06 6.41
N LYS A 1086 23.51 14.07 7.52
CA LYS A 1086 23.87 13.39 8.78
C LYS A 1086 23.56 11.89 8.75
N LEU A 1087 22.60 11.47 7.95
CA LEU A 1087 22.15 10.07 7.84
C LEU A 1087 22.93 9.34 6.74
N CYS A 1088 22.94 9.92 5.54
CA CYS A 1088 23.60 9.42 4.35
C CYS A 1088 24.21 10.63 3.60
N PRO A 1089 25.47 10.99 3.89
CA PRO A 1089 26.15 12.10 3.24
C PRO A 1089 26.08 12.03 1.71
N GLU A 1090 26.22 10.85 1.13
CA GLU A 1090 26.24 10.61 -0.33
C GLU A 1090 24.91 10.94 -1.00
N ALA A 1091 23.80 10.94 -0.24
CA ALA A 1091 22.48 11.30 -0.72
C ALA A 1091 22.18 12.80 -0.64
N ALA A 1092 23.04 13.62 0.00
CA ALA A 1092 22.85 15.07 0.05
C ALA A 1092 23.21 15.74 -1.29
N GLY A 1093 22.71 16.95 -1.55
CA GLY A 1093 23.16 17.73 -2.70
C GLY A 1093 24.67 18.04 -2.64
N GLY A 1094 25.38 18.06 -3.77
CA GLY A 1094 26.85 18.18 -3.80
C GLY A 1094 27.43 19.39 -3.04
N ALA A 1095 26.72 20.51 -3.00
CA ALA A 1095 27.09 21.66 -2.17
C ALA A 1095 27.02 21.36 -0.66
N ASN A 1096 25.98 20.63 -0.22
CA ASN A 1096 25.81 20.22 1.17
C ASN A 1096 26.80 19.10 1.56
N GLN A 1097 27.10 18.18 0.65
CA GLN A 1097 28.18 17.19 0.83
C GLN A 1097 29.53 17.87 1.06
N THR A 1098 29.84 18.87 0.23
CA THR A 1098 31.08 19.64 0.33
C THR A 1098 31.16 20.39 1.66
N LYS A 1099 30.09 21.09 2.05
CA LYS A 1099 30.00 21.77 3.35
C LYS A 1099 30.20 20.80 4.50
N TRP A 1100 29.55 19.64 4.47
CA TRP A 1100 29.67 18.62 5.50
C TRP A 1100 31.07 18.00 5.58
N ALA A 1101 31.69 17.68 4.44
CA ALA A 1101 33.04 17.16 4.38
C ALA A 1101 34.05 18.17 4.97
N ILE A 1102 33.89 19.46 4.66
CA ILE A 1102 34.71 20.54 5.23
C ILE A 1102 34.52 20.62 6.76
N LEU A 1103 33.28 20.48 7.25
CA LEU A 1103 33.00 20.47 8.69
C LEU A 1103 33.59 19.25 9.40
N GLN A 1104 33.43 18.05 8.85
CA GLN A 1104 34.01 16.82 9.42
C GLN A 1104 35.53 16.88 9.41
N ALA A 1105 36.13 17.42 8.34
CA ALA A 1105 37.56 17.66 8.26
C ALA A 1105 38.02 18.66 9.32
N TYR A 1106 37.28 19.75 9.53
CA TYR A 1106 37.57 20.72 10.59
C TYR A 1106 37.48 20.07 11.97
N LYS A 1107 36.41 19.31 12.24
CA LYS A 1107 36.22 18.56 13.50
C LYS A 1107 37.37 17.60 13.74
N GLN A 1108 37.71 16.78 12.74
CA GLN A 1108 38.83 15.84 12.82
C GLN A 1108 40.16 16.54 13.09
N LEU A 1109 40.45 17.64 12.39
CA LEU A 1109 41.69 18.42 12.57
C LEU A 1109 41.74 19.11 13.94
N SER A 1110 40.57 19.52 14.46
CA SER A 1110 40.44 20.11 15.80
C SER A 1110 40.65 19.06 16.91
N GLU A 1111 40.19 17.84 16.70
CA GLU A 1111 40.39 16.70 17.62
C GLU A 1111 41.83 16.16 17.58
N SER A 1112 42.53 16.29 16.45
CA SER A 1112 43.91 15.85 16.27
C SER A 1112 44.98 16.90 16.61
N ALA A 1113 44.60 18.03 17.21
CA ALA A 1113 45.48 19.16 17.55
C ALA A 1113 46.37 19.67 16.38
N SER A 1114 45.92 19.49 15.14
CA SER A 1114 46.68 19.81 13.94
C SER A 1114 46.40 21.24 13.47
N LYS A 1115 47.37 21.88 12.78
CA LYS A 1115 47.20 23.26 12.31
C LYS A 1115 46.06 23.35 11.27
N ILE A 1116 44.99 24.03 11.63
CA ILE A 1116 43.81 24.20 10.77
C ILE A 1116 44.08 25.33 9.77
N THR A 1117 44.24 24.96 8.50
CA THR A 1117 44.46 25.88 7.38
C THR A 1117 43.53 25.47 6.25
N THR A 1118 43.23 26.37 5.31
CA THR A 1118 42.41 26.05 4.13
C THR A 1118 42.96 24.85 3.35
N THR A 1119 44.28 24.67 3.36
CA THR A 1119 44.98 23.57 2.68
C THR A 1119 44.83 22.25 3.43
N THR A 1120 44.99 22.25 4.76
CA THR A 1120 44.82 21.04 5.57
C THR A 1120 43.36 20.60 5.64
N VAL A 1121 42.43 21.55 5.75
CA VAL A 1121 40.98 21.28 5.69
C VAL A 1121 40.59 20.74 4.32
N GLY A 1122 41.06 21.35 3.22
CA GLY A 1122 40.80 20.86 1.87
C GLY A 1122 41.33 19.45 1.63
N ALA A 1123 42.54 19.15 2.12
CA ALA A 1123 43.14 17.82 2.01
C ALA A 1123 42.34 16.74 2.76
N VAL A 1124 41.89 17.02 3.98
CA VAL A 1124 41.09 16.06 4.77
C VAL A 1124 39.67 15.93 4.22
N ALA A 1125 39.07 17.02 3.74
CA ALA A 1125 37.72 17.02 3.16
C ALA A 1125 37.68 16.49 1.71
N GLY A 1126 38.82 16.24 1.08
CA GLY A 1126 38.88 15.80 -0.32
C GLY A 1126 38.46 16.88 -1.34
N VAL A 1127 38.59 18.16 -1.00
CA VAL A 1127 38.18 19.30 -1.84
C VAL A 1127 39.31 20.31 -2.03
N THR A 1128 39.23 21.11 -3.10
CA THR A 1128 40.29 22.08 -3.42
C THR A 1128 40.35 23.21 -2.39
N GLN A 1129 41.55 23.75 -2.14
CA GLN A 1129 41.75 24.92 -1.28
C GLN A 1129 40.85 26.10 -1.71
N GLY A 1130 40.67 26.31 -3.03
CA GLY A 1130 39.81 27.35 -3.56
C GLY A 1130 38.32 27.17 -3.22
N CYS A 1131 37.86 25.93 -3.06
CA CYS A 1131 36.50 25.63 -2.62
C CYS A 1131 36.29 26.02 -1.14
N VAL A 1132 37.26 25.69 -0.29
CA VAL A 1132 37.27 26.09 1.14
C VAL A 1132 37.34 27.62 1.27
N SER A 1133 38.17 28.28 0.46
CA SER A 1133 38.33 29.74 0.48
C SER A 1133 37.10 30.50 -0.03
N LYS A 1134 36.36 29.98 -1.02
CA LYS A 1134 35.13 30.62 -1.53
C LYS A 1134 34.03 30.68 -0.47
N ILE A 1135 33.86 29.63 0.33
CA ILE A 1135 32.89 29.61 1.44
C ILE A 1135 33.29 30.59 2.55
N ALA A 1136 34.59 30.83 2.75
CA ALA A 1136 35.12 31.79 3.73
C ALA A 1136 35.12 33.25 3.22
N GLN A 1137 34.92 33.50 1.92
CA GLN A 1137 34.91 34.85 1.33
C GLN A 1137 33.67 35.66 1.71
N ASP A 1138 32.54 35.00 1.92
CA ASP A 1138 31.30 35.62 2.40
C ASP A 1138 31.45 36.28 3.80
N PHE A 1139 32.59 36.04 4.47
CA PHE A 1139 32.92 36.53 5.82
C PHE A 1139 34.18 37.39 5.88
N GLY A 1140 34.64 37.94 4.74
CA GLY A 1140 35.89 38.72 4.68
C GLY A 1140 37.18 37.89 4.74
N GLY A 1141 37.07 36.56 4.67
CA GLY A 1141 38.18 35.62 4.70
C GLY A 1141 38.35 34.88 6.03
N TRP A 1142 39.04 33.75 5.98
CA TRP A 1142 39.16 32.79 7.10
C TRP A 1142 39.74 33.39 8.39
N LYS A 1143 40.73 34.28 8.27
CA LYS A 1143 41.36 34.94 9.43
C LYS A 1143 40.44 35.94 10.11
N GLU A 1144 39.53 36.58 9.37
CA GLU A 1144 38.62 37.59 9.93
C GLU A 1144 37.44 36.92 10.64
N LEU A 1145 36.90 35.83 10.09
CA LEU A 1145 35.89 35.00 10.77
C LEU A 1145 36.44 34.41 12.10
N GLU A 1146 37.68 33.91 12.08
CA GLU A 1146 38.33 33.36 13.27
C GLU A 1146 38.54 34.44 14.36
N LYS A 1147 38.98 35.66 13.98
CA LYS A 1147 39.14 36.78 14.91
C LYS A 1147 37.81 37.24 15.52
N LEU A 1148 36.77 37.36 14.69
CA LEU A 1148 35.43 37.79 15.12
C LEU A 1148 34.83 36.83 16.15
N LEU A 1149 34.92 35.52 15.90
CA LEU A 1149 34.45 34.49 16.83
C LEU A 1149 35.25 34.49 18.14
N ARG A 1150 36.58 34.61 18.07
CA ARG A 1150 37.44 34.71 19.27
C ARG A 1150 37.14 35.94 20.12
N LEU A 1151 36.90 37.10 19.50
CA LEU A 1151 36.59 38.35 20.18
C LEU A 1151 35.23 38.32 20.89
N LEU A 1152 34.19 37.83 20.20
CA LEU A 1152 32.85 37.73 20.78
C LEU A 1152 32.79 36.73 21.93
N LEU A 1153 33.50 35.60 21.81
CA LEU A 1153 33.56 34.59 22.87
C LEU A 1153 34.38 35.07 24.09
N SER A 1154 35.46 35.84 23.88
CA SER A 1154 36.28 36.36 25.00
C SER A 1154 35.61 37.52 25.74
N LYS A 1155 34.73 38.29 25.06
CA LYS A 1155 34.08 39.49 25.61
C LYS A 1155 32.58 39.32 25.91
N LEU A 1156 32.00 38.13 25.70
CA LEU A 1156 30.56 37.86 25.86
C LEU A 1156 30.04 38.30 27.25
N TYR A 1157 30.80 38.02 28.32
CA TYR A 1157 30.43 38.36 29.71
C TYR A 1157 31.29 39.47 30.33
N SER A 1158 32.12 40.14 29.52
CA SER A 1158 32.89 41.27 30.03
C SER A 1158 31.94 42.40 30.42
N VAL A 1159 31.93 42.76 31.70
CA VAL A 1159 31.37 44.03 32.19
C VAL A 1159 32.54 45.00 32.13
N GLY A 1160 32.39 46.07 31.35
CA GLY A 1160 33.43 47.08 31.23
C GLY A 1160 33.75 47.72 32.58
N ASN A 1161 34.78 47.20 33.26
CA ASN A 1161 35.41 47.85 34.40
C ASN A 1161 36.52 48.73 33.86
N ASN A 1162 36.17 49.82 33.19
CA ASN A 1162 37.13 50.88 32.92
C ASN A 1162 36.67 52.16 33.62
N SER A 1163 37.57 52.68 34.45
CA SER A 1163 37.45 53.93 35.21
C SER A 1163 37.55 55.19 34.36
N ASP A 1164 37.55 55.06 33.02
CA ASP A 1164 37.61 56.16 32.05
C ASP A 1164 36.35 56.15 31.18
N GLU A 1165 35.73 57.33 31.02
CA GLU A 1165 34.52 57.53 30.24
C GLU A 1165 34.82 57.28 28.74
N PRO A 1166 34.11 56.34 28.07
CA PRO A 1166 34.43 55.98 26.69
C PRO A 1166 34.09 57.09 25.71
N ASP A 1167 34.82 57.12 24.59
CA ASP A 1167 34.58 58.03 23.45
C ASP A 1167 33.10 57.99 23.01
N PHE A 1168 32.53 59.16 22.73
CA PHE A 1168 31.14 59.32 22.32
C PHE A 1168 30.79 58.46 21.10
N ASP A 1169 31.70 58.35 20.12
CA ASP A 1169 31.44 57.59 18.89
C ASP A 1169 31.44 56.08 19.17
N ILE A 1170 32.34 55.60 20.03
CA ILE A 1170 32.36 54.20 20.49
C ILE A 1170 31.08 53.88 21.26
N LYS A 1171 30.64 54.77 22.15
CA LYS A 1171 29.42 54.61 22.93
C LYS A 1171 28.18 54.64 22.04
N TYR A 1172 28.11 55.53 21.05
CA TYR A 1172 27.02 55.59 20.09
C TYR A 1172 26.93 54.32 19.23
N MET A 1173 28.07 53.80 18.77
CA MET A 1173 28.10 52.56 17.98
C MET A 1173 27.62 51.35 18.79
N ALA A 1174 28.02 51.29 20.07
CA ALA A 1174 27.66 50.22 21.00
C ALA A 1174 26.21 50.28 21.49
N ASP A 1175 25.70 51.47 21.82
CA ASP A 1175 24.39 51.66 22.45
C ASP A 1175 23.25 51.87 21.44
N LYS A 1176 23.55 52.36 20.23
CA LYS A 1176 22.53 52.72 19.23
C LYS A 1176 22.73 52.09 17.85
N TYR A 1177 23.86 52.29 17.19
CA TYR A 1177 24.00 51.95 15.77
C TYR A 1177 23.92 50.44 15.50
N LEU A 1178 24.80 49.64 16.11
CA LEU A 1178 24.80 48.19 15.93
C LEU A 1178 23.53 47.53 16.49
N PRO A 1179 23.01 47.94 17.68
CA PRO A 1179 21.69 47.49 18.13
C PRO A 1179 20.56 47.69 17.12
N LEU A 1180 20.50 48.85 16.44
CA LEU A 1180 19.49 49.15 15.43
C LEU A 1180 19.68 48.27 14.19
N ALA A 1181 20.91 48.14 13.69
CA ALA A 1181 21.24 47.29 12.54
C ALA A 1181 20.96 45.80 12.79
N LEU A 1182 21.04 45.35 14.06
CA LEU A 1182 20.72 43.98 14.46
C LEU A 1182 19.22 43.73 14.68
N ASP A 1183 18.42 44.78 14.85
CA ASP A 1183 16.97 44.70 15.08
C ASP A 1183 16.16 44.89 13.78
N GLU A 1184 16.72 45.55 12.76
CA GLU A 1184 16.06 45.82 11.47
C GLU A 1184 16.21 44.64 10.46
N PRO A 1185 15.12 43.98 10.01
CA PRO A 1185 15.18 42.79 9.16
C PRO A 1185 15.70 43.02 7.72
N GLU A 1186 15.59 44.26 7.23
CA GLU A 1186 15.96 44.65 5.86
C GLU A 1186 17.46 45.01 5.74
N VAL A 1187 18.17 45.08 6.87
CA VAL A 1187 19.58 45.48 6.95
C VAL A 1187 20.47 44.23 7.03
N ASP A 1188 21.49 44.16 6.18
CA ASP A 1188 22.51 43.10 6.27
C ASP A 1188 23.41 43.37 7.48
N ALA A 1189 23.03 42.77 8.62
CA ALA A 1189 23.73 42.93 9.88
C ALA A 1189 25.22 42.56 9.81
N LEU A 1190 25.65 41.65 8.94
CA LEU A 1190 27.08 41.33 8.79
C LEU A 1190 27.83 42.40 8.02
N ALA A 1191 27.21 42.95 6.99
CA ALA A 1191 27.79 44.06 6.24
C ALA A 1191 28.03 45.27 7.17
N GLU A 1192 27.06 45.60 8.03
CA GLU A 1192 27.16 46.71 8.97
C GLU A 1192 28.22 46.48 10.06
N VAL A 1193 28.26 45.27 10.62
CA VAL A 1193 29.29 44.89 11.62
C VAL A 1193 30.69 45.01 11.03
N LYS A 1194 30.86 44.62 9.76
CA LYS A 1194 32.11 44.76 9.04
C LYS A 1194 32.49 46.23 8.85
N ILE A 1195 31.54 47.07 8.42
CA ILE A 1195 31.77 48.52 8.25
C ILE A 1195 32.24 49.15 9.56
N VAL A 1196 31.61 48.82 10.69
CA VAL A 1196 32.00 49.34 12.01
C VAL A 1196 33.38 48.83 12.44
N ALA A 1197 33.68 47.54 12.23
CA ALA A 1197 34.98 46.97 12.56
C ALA A 1197 36.14 47.57 11.73
N GLU A 1198 35.89 47.86 10.45
CA GLU A 1198 36.85 48.52 9.55
C GLU A 1198 37.05 49.99 9.91
N SER A 1199 35.97 50.69 10.27
CA SER A 1199 36.00 52.13 10.56
C SER A 1199 36.69 52.49 11.88
N PHE A 1200 36.53 51.67 12.91
CA PHE A 1200 37.10 51.91 14.25
C PHE A 1200 38.38 51.09 14.54
N GLY A 1201 38.75 50.21 13.62
CA GLY A 1201 39.81 49.23 13.81
C GLY A 1201 39.49 48.20 14.90
N TRP A 1202 40.22 47.07 14.93
CA TRP A 1202 39.90 45.97 15.84
C TRP A 1202 39.99 46.31 17.33
N GLN A 1203 40.85 47.25 17.74
CA GLN A 1203 40.93 47.73 19.13
C GLN A 1203 39.75 48.63 19.51
N GLY A 1204 39.28 49.48 18.59
CA GLY A 1204 38.08 50.29 18.81
C GLY A 1204 36.82 49.42 18.80
N PHE A 1205 36.75 48.46 17.87
CA PHE A 1205 35.67 47.50 17.78
C PHE A 1205 35.61 46.57 19.01
N GLU A 1206 36.74 46.15 19.57
CA GLU A 1206 36.79 45.42 20.84
C GLU A 1206 36.13 46.23 21.97
N LYS A 1207 36.39 47.53 22.07
CA LYS A 1207 35.73 48.42 23.04
C LYS A 1207 34.23 48.59 22.77
N ILE A 1208 33.83 48.68 21.50
CA ILE A 1208 32.41 48.73 21.09
C ILE A 1208 31.72 47.44 21.54
N ILE A 1209 32.30 46.27 21.25
CA ILE A 1209 31.77 44.97 21.68
C ILE A 1209 31.80 44.81 23.20
N GLU A 1210 32.76 45.39 23.91
CA GLU A 1210 32.84 45.39 25.38
C GLU A 1210 31.71 46.23 26.02
N LEU A 1211 31.40 47.39 25.43
CA LEU A 1211 30.36 48.31 25.91
C LEU A 1211 28.94 47.96 25.45
N MET A 1212 28.80 47.24 24.33
CA MET A 1212 27.50 46.90 23.75
C MET A 1212 26.66 46.07 24.75
N PRO A 1213 25.34 46.28 24.86
CA PRO A 1213 24.54 45.49 25.80
C PRO A 1213 24.59 43.99 25.48
N LEU A 1214 24.59 43.16 26.53
CA LEU A 1214 24.73 41.70 26.44
C LEU A 1214 23.72 41.04 25.47
N LYS A 1215 22.48 41.52 25.49
CA LYS A 1215 21.42 41.19 24.52
C LYS A 1215 21.88 41.30 23.07
N TYR A 1216 22.59 42.38 22.72
CA TYR A 1216 23.02 42.65 21.36
C TYR A 1216 24.32 41.93 21.00
N LYS A 1217 25.21 41.68 21.98
CA LYS A 1217 26.35 40.75 21.81
C LYS A 1217 25.86 39.34 21.48
N ALA A 1218 24.82 38.88 22.17
CA ALA A 1218 24.19 37.59 21.94
C ALA A 1218 23.47 37.53 20.58
N LYS A 1219 22.77 38.59 20.16
CA LYS A 1219 22.17 38.68 18.81
C LYS A 1219 23.22 38.64 17.71
N LEU A 1220 24.29 39.40 17.84
CA LEU A 1220 25.39 39.41 16.87
C LEU A 1220 26.05 38.02 16.76
N LEU A 1221 26.29 37.38 17.91
CA LEU A 1221 26.78 36.00 17.95
C LEU A 1221 25.78 35.05 17.26
N ALA A 1222 24.48 35.17 17.52
CA ALA A 1222 23.46 34.36 16.87
C ALA A 1222 23.39 34.58 15.35
N VAL A 1223 23.56 35.81 14.85
CA VAL A 1223 23.65 36.12 13.42
C VAL A 1223 24.85 35.42 12.78
N ILE A 1224 26.02 35.44 13.43
CA ILE A 1224 27.24 34.76 12.95
C ILE A 1224 27.07 33.23 13.02
N LEU A 1225 26.42 32.71 14.05
CA LEU A 1225 26.14 31.28 14.24
C LEU A 1225 25.06 30.74 13.29
N ASN A 1226 24.12 31.59 12.85
CA ASN A 1226 23.08 31.24 11.87
C ASN A 1226 23.64 30.95 10.47
N LEU A 1227 24.87 31.39 10.21
CA LEU A 1227 25.57 31.19 8.94
C LEU A 1227 26.46 29.95 8.96
N LEU A 1228 26.67 29.36 10.15
CA LEU A 1228 27.22 28.03 10.31
C LEU A 1228 26.11 26.99 10.03
N PRO A 1229 26.45 25.79 9.54
CA PRO A 1229 25.48 24.71 9.32
C PRO A 1229 24.66 24.43 10.59
N SER A 1230 23.38 24.06 10.40
CA SER A 1230 22.36 24.09 11.45
C SER A 1230 22.69 23.21 12.67
N ASP A 1231 23.52 22.18 12.54
CA ASP A 1231 24.08 21.46 13.69
C ASP A 1231 24.98 22.30 14.58
N VAL A 1232 25.92 23.05 14.00
CA VAL A 1232 26.86 23.89 14.77
C VAL A 1232 26.15 25.15 15.27
N GLY A 1233 25.29 25.72 14.42
CA GLY A 1233 24.43 26.83 14.77
C GLY A 1233 23.40 26.47 15.85
N ASP A 1234 22.80 25.28 15.84
CA ASP A 1234 21.77 24.86 16.81
C ASP A 1234 22.37 24.19 18.07
N GLU A 1235 23.57 23.61 18.01
CA GLU A 1235 24.36 23.28 19.22
C GLU A 1235 24.75 24.55 19.98
N LEU A 1236 25.21 25.59 19.27
CA LEU A 1236 25.61 26.86 19.90
C LEU A 1236 24.39 27.72 20.29
N LYS A 1237 23.30 27.75 19.51
CA LYS A 1237 22.05 28.44 19.90
C LYS A 1237 21.28 27.71 20.98
N GLY A 1238 21.31 26.38 21.00
CA GLY A 1238 20.80 25.58 22.12
C GLY A 1238 21.56 25.88 23.40
N ALA A 1239 22.89 25.92 23.33
CA ALA A 1239 23.75 26.31 24.45
C ALA A 1239 23.59 27.78 24.89
N ILE A 1240 23.13 28.67 24.00
CA ILE A 1240 22.92 30.10 24.29
C ILE A 1240 21.49 30.39 24.78
N ALA A 1241 20.46 29.67 24.31
CA ALA A 1241 19.06 29.86 24.72
C ALA A 1241 18.78 29.41 26.16
N ASP A 1242 19.60 28.52 26.71
CA ASP A 1242 19.60 28.09 28.11
C ASP A 1242 20.22 29.14 29.08
N LEU A 1243 20.87 30.19 28.55
CA LEU A 1243 21.46 31.27 29.35
C LEU A 1243 20.43 32.31 29.78
N GLN A 1244 19.36 31.95 30.49
CA GLN A 1244 18.52 32.99 31.12
C GLN A 1244 19.36 33.84 32.09
N ILE A 1245 19.87 34.96 31.59
CA ILE A 1245 20.09 36.16 32.36
C ILE A 1245 18.68 36.55 32.79
N GLU A 1246 18.30 36.17 34.01
CA GLU A 1246 17.16 36.82 34.65
C GLU A 1246 17.50 38.30 34.75
N GLY A 1247 16.89 39.07 33.86
CA GLY A 1247 17.20 40.48 33.67
C GLY A 1247 16.64 41.01 32.36
N THR A 1248 15.31 41.14 32.32
CA THR A 1248 14.51 42.04 31.47
C THR A 1248 14.23 41.64 30.00
N GLY A 1249 12.94 41.36 29.75
CA GLY A 1249 12.22 41.76 28.52
C GLY A 1249 12.21 40.78 27.36
#